data_AF-A0A933SLS6-F1
#
_entry.id   AF-A0A933SLS6-F1
#
_cell.length_a   1.000
_cell.length_b   1.000
_cell.length_c   1.000
_cell.angle_alpha   90.00
_cell.angle_beta   90.00
_cell.angle_gamma   90.00
#
_symmetry.space_group_name_H-M   'P 1'
#
loop_
_entity.id
_entity.type
_entity.pdbx_description
1 polymer ?
#
loop_
_entity_poly.entity_id
_entity_poly.type
_entity_poly.pdbx_seq_one_letter_code
_entity_poly.pdbx_strand_id
1 'polypeptide(L)'
;MSGRWKVIFYFCAGALGGLGSWAFILFLLNKDFLNPLTSHIILGAVVGLHIGSYIWSVEAIVARQRYQAIRGAVYGGISGVIGGGIGGLFGATIFTAIGEFVVDRMAALSEIGVYLGLALGWGLLGLFIGMSGGLAERSWKKVIYGIIGGAIGGIVGGIIFNLLRSNINYSATAIGLALLGGSIGLGISLVEEAFAAVKIKIIKGRNEGREFVVAKNLISIGRDDRCDVCLSGNEGVALQHAKIIVNNKAFEIQETGGGTGVYVNDRKISSGELKNGDVIRMGSAILLFNHYRQREADVKKEDAGSVASAYKKTVLKGLLLITALIITSASALAEEIRPVITQFDLSGYPKVDAYVAVLNKDGRPIKDIPLSRGKWQIKENGAVYEPMNIERVKAAGAKKNISVMLILDKSGSMKGEKMEKAKASLLEFINLMEPEDKAGIIVFDDKVDFISELTSDKELLSQKVAEIKIGGNTAMFDALYSAIENMASAPGRKAIIILTDGKSNRGIHTFSDTVEYASMHNMSIYTIGLGKDVKEEQLKRLAGESGGEYFFTPTPERLVAFYEKIGTQLKNEYIVTFFTLKKGEYLRNVQLSIEYKGERLFAGRRYFQPESTLFGSPGRPSLLLFFAPVAAIGSLLSLSLMRQERAYKKAHISVLQGRSKATDFILSDSAGIGRDERNEIAIFKDEGVAQYHAAIKRSDSGYIIEDKSSGLGTSLNHQMIAAPSSLKDGDVIGVGKAKLIFRYSEKAQKRNIELDRCPACNGIIRKAGKFCPNCGQRL
;
A
#
# COMPACT_ATOMS: atom_id res chain seq x y z
N MET A 1 -3.93 -13.22 21.36
CA MET A 1 -3.11 -12.24 22.09
C MET A 1 -4.02 -11.27 22.85
N SER A 2 -3.48 -10.44 23.75
CA SER A 2 -4.20 -9.26 24.26
C SER A 2 -4.34 -8.19 23.17
N GLY A 3 -5.35 -7.31 23.26
CA GLY A 3 -5.62 -6.27 22.25
C GLY A 3 -4.40 -5.45 21.79
N ARG A 4 -3.58 -4.92 22.71
CA ARG A 4 -2.40 -4.08 22.35
C ARG A 4 -1.37 -4.83 21.50
N TRP A 5 -1.06 -6.07 21.88
CA TRP A 5 -0.15 -6.92 21.12
C TRP A 5 -0.75 -7.32 19.76
N LYS A 6 -2.06 -7.55 19.69
CA LYS A 6 -2.75 -7.88 18.43
C LYS A 6 -2.48 -6.83 17.36
N VAL A 7 -2.60 -5.54 17.69
CA VAL A 7 -2.35 -4.43 16.78
C VAL A 7 -0.92 -4.44 16.22
N ILE A 8 0.08 -4.62 17.10
CA ILE A 8 1.51 -4.66 16.71
C ILE A 8 1.79 -5.85 15.80
N PHE A 9 1.31 -7.04 16.16
CA PHE A 9 1.57 -8.25 15.37
C PHE A 9 0.91 -8.19 13.98
N TYR A 10 -0.28 -7.61 13.86
CA TYR A 10 -0.93 -7.43 12.56
C TYR A 10 -0.17 -6.43 11.67
N PHE A 11 0.32 -5.32 12.24
CA PHE A 11 1.19 -4.38 11.52
C PHE A 11 2.48 -5.09 11.04
N CYS A 12 3.18 -5.80 11.93
CA CYS A 12 4.40 -6.52 11.57
C CYS A 12 4.15 -7.61 10.51
N ALA A 13 3.05 -8.37 10.62
CA ALA A 13 2.70 -9.38 9.64
C ALA A 13 2.42 -8.78 8.27
N GLY A 14 1.64 -7.71 8.22
CA GLY A 14 1.40 -6.97 6.98
C GLY A 14 2.69 -6.42 6.36
N ALA A 15 3.58 -5.86 7.18
CA ALA A 15 4.86 -5.35 6.72
C ALA A 15 5.79 -6.43 6.17
N LEU A 16 5.86 -7.59 6.83
CA LEU A 16 6.59 -8.75 6.33
C LEU A 16 5.98 -9.28 5.03
N GLY A 17 4.65 -9.28 4.91
CA GLY A 17 3.94 -9.62 3.69
C GLY A 17 4.34 -8.70 2.53
N GLY A 18 4.37 -7.38 2.75
CA GLY A 18 4.79 -6.40 1.75
C GLY A 18 6.26 -6.55 1.33
N LEU A 19 7.17 -6.81 2.28
CA LEU A 19 8.57 -7.13 1.97
C LEU A 19 8.70 -8.43 1.16
N GLY A 20 7.89 -9.44 1.49
CA GLY A 20 7.82 -10.69 0.73
C GLY A 20 7.38 -10.48 -0.72
N SER A 21 6.37 -9.62 -0.95
CA SER A 21 5.91 -9.26 -2.30
C SER A 21 7.01 -8.61 -3.13
N TRP A 22 7.77 -7.70 -2.52
CA TRP A 22 8.79 -6.92 -3.21
C TRP A 22 9.84 -7.79 -3.91
N ALA A 23 10.28 -8.87 -3.27
CA ALA A 23 11.25 -9.80 -3.86
C ALA A 23 10.70 -10.53 -5.10
N PHE A 24 9.41 -10.87 -5.09
CA PHE A 24 8.77 -11.54 -6.22
C PHE A 24 8.47 -10.58 -7.38
N ILE A 25 8.13 -9.32 -7.06
CA ILE A 25 7.99 -8.25 -8.04
C ILE A 25 9.29 -8.04 -8.82
N LEU A 26 10.45 -8.04 -8.16
CA LEU A 26 11.75 -7.92 -8.84
C LEU A 26 12.01 -9.06 -9.83
N PHE A 27 11.58 -10.28 -9.51
CA PHE A 27 11.68 -11.43 -10.42
C PHE A 27 10.75 -11.30 -11.62
N LEU A 28 9.50 -10.86 -11.39
CA LEU A 28 8.49 -10.71 -12.44
C LEU A 28 8.80 -9.55 -13.38
N LEU A 29 9.28 -8.42 -12.86
CA LEU A 29 9.61 -7.24 -13.67
C LEU A 29 10.69 -7.51 -14.72
N ASN A 30 11.54 -8.52 -14.51
CA ASN A 30 12.58 -8.94 -15.45
C ASN A 30 12.05 -9.81 -16.62
N LYS A 31 10.74 -10.08 -16.69
CA LYS A 31 10.13 -10.80 -17.81
C LYS A 31 9.36 -9.84 -18.71
N ASP A 32 9.55 -10.00 -20.02
CA ASP A 32 8.74 -9.31 -21.03
C ASP A 32 7.30 -9.85 -20.96
N PHE A 33 6.41 -9.09 -20.32
CA PHE A 33 4.98 -9.35 -20.38
C PHE A 33 4.43 -8.77 -21.69
N LEU A 34 3.59 -9.55 -22.38
CA LEU A 34 3.03 -9.19 -23.69
C LEU A 34 2.06 -7.99 -23.66
N ASN A 35 1.61 -7.51 -22.49
CA ASN A 35 0.72 -6.34 -22.36
C ASN A 35 0.89 -5.61 -21.00
N PRO A 36 0.99 -4.26 -20.98
CA PRO A 36 1.08 -3.46 -19.77
C PRO A 36 -0.04 -3.74 -18.76
N LEU A 37 -1.30 -3.85 -19.18
CA LEU A 37 -2.44 -4.08 -18.28
C LEU A 37 -2.31 -5.40 -17.51
N THR A 38 -1.89 -6.46 -18.21
CA THR A 38 -1.68 -7.79 -17.63
C THR A 38 -0.60 -7.75 -16.56
N SER A 39 0.46 -6.97 -16.75
CA SER A 39 1.51 -6.80 -15.73
C SER A 39 0.97 -6.18 -14.44
N HIS A 40 0.07 -5.19 -14.52
CA HIS A 40 -0.52 -4.54 -13.33
C HIS A 40 -1.41 -5.50 -12.53
N ILE A 41 -2.21 -6.31 -13.22
CA ILE A 41 -3.06 -7.35 -12.60
C ILE A 41 -2.20 -8.39 -11.88
N ILE A 42 -1.16 -8.90 -12.55
CA ILE A 42 -0.27 -9.93 -11.98
C ILE A 42 0.48 -9.39 -10.76
N LEU A 43 1.05 -8.19 -10.86
CA LEU A 43 1.82 -7.58 -9.78
C LEU A 43 0.92 -7.27 -8.57
N GLY A 44 -0.29 -6.73 -8.81
CA GLY A 44 -1.28 -6.53 -7.76
C GLY A 44 -1.68 -7.85 -7.08
N ALA A 45 -1.94 -8.90 -7.86
CA ALA A 45 -2.28 -10.22 -7.34
C ALA A 45 -1.18 -10.82 -6.44
N VAL A 46 0.10 -10.66 -6.83
CA VAL A 46 1.25 -11.11 -6.04
C VAL A 46 1.39 -10.35 -4.73
N VAL A 47 1.17 -9.02 -4.75
CA VAL A 47 1.17 -8.21 -3.54
C VAL A 47 0.09 -8.69 -2.58
N GLY A 48 -1.13 -8.87 -3.10
CA GLY A 48 -2.25 -9.32 -2.29
C GLY A 48 -2.08 -10.73 -1.75
N LEU A 49 -1.53 -11.66 -2.53
CA LEU A 49 -1.19 -13.02 -2.08
C LEU A 49 -0.36 -12.99 -0.81
N HIS A 50 0.74 -12.23 -0.79
CA HIS A 50 1.66 -12.21 0.34
C HIS A 50 1.09 -11.45 1.53
N ILE A 51 0.60 -10.22 1.35
CA ILE A 51 0.04 -9.43 2.46
C ILE A 51 -1.13 -10.18 3.11
N GLY A 52 -2.05 -10.71 2.31
CA GLY A 52 -3.21 -11.46 2.79
C GLY A 52 -2.82 -12.74 3.52
N SER A 53 -1.87 -13.52 2.98
CA SER A 53 -1.41 -14.77 3.62
C SER A 53 -0.76 -14.52 4.99
N TYR A 54 0.02 -13.45 5.11
CA TYR A 54 0.74 -13.14 6.35
C TYR A 54 -0.18 -12.60 7.43
N ILE A 55 -1.06 -11.64 7.11
CA ILE A 55 -1.99 -11.04 8.09
C ILE A 55 -2.89 -12.11 8.71
N TRP A 56 -3.43 -13.03 7.90
CA TRP A 56 -4.41 -14.01 8.41
C TRP A 56 -3.81 -15.28 9.00
N SER A 57 -2.50 -15.48 8.86
CA SER A 57 -1.81 -16.58 9.54
C SER A 57 -1.19 -16.18 10.88
N VAL A 58 -0.88 -14.89 11.10
CA VAL A 58 -0.08 -14.45 12.26
C VAL A 58 -0.69 -14.84 13.61
N GLU A 59 -1.99 -14.67 13.81
CA GLU A 59 -2.61 -14.95 15.12
C GLU A 59 -2.52 -16.44 15.46
N ALA A 60 -2.79 -17.29 14.46
CA ALA A 60 -2.71 -18.74 14.61
C ALA A 60 -1.27 -19.24 14.72
N ILE A 61 -0.30 -18.60 14.05
CA ILE A 61 1.14 -18.89 14.22
C ILE A 61 1.56 -18.58 15.65
N VAL A 62 1.25 -17.39 16.17
CA VAL A 62 1.56 -16.99 17.55
C VAL A 62 0.88 -17.93 18.56
N ALA A 63 -0.34 -18.37 18.26
CA ALA A 63 -1.07 -19.34 19.07
C ALA A 63 -0.63 -20.81 18.90
N ARG A 64 0.28 -21.09 17.96
CA ARG A 64 0.74 -22.44 17.57
C ARG A 64 -0.39 -23.37 17.08
N GLN A 65 -1.36 -22.81 16.38
CA GLN A 65 -2.51 -23.49 15.80
C GLN A 65 -2.27 -23.70 14.30
N ARG A 66 -1.58 -24.79 13.95
CA ARG A 66 -1.12 -25.04 12.57
C ARG A 66 -2.25 -25.07 11.55
N TYR A 67 -3.35 -25.76 11.85
CA TYR A 67 -4.49 -25.86 10.94
C TYR A 67 -5.12 -24.48 10.68
N GLN A 68 -5.36 -23.69 11.74
CA GLN A 68 -5.91 -22.34 11.60
C GLN A 68 -4.94 -21.40 10.85
N ALA A 69 -3.63 -21.56 11.03
CA ALA A 69 -2.62 -20.76 10.34
C ALA A 69 -2.62 -21.02 8.83
N ILE A 70 -2.64 -22.29 8.42
CA ILE A 70 -2.71 -22.67 7.00
C ILE A 70 -4.04 -22.20 6.41
N ARG A 71 -5.16 -22.43 7.10
CA ARG A 71 -6.48 -21.98 6.63
C ARG A 71 -6.51 -20.46 6.45
N GLY A 72 -6.05 -19.71 7.46
CA GLY A 72 -5.93 -18.26 7.38
C GLY A 72 -5.07 -17.79 6.22
N ALA A 73 -3.89 -18.41 6.03
CA ALA A 73 -3.01 -18.10 4.90
C ALA A 73 -3.68 -18.34 3.54
N VAL A 74 -4.38 -19.47 3.36
CA VAL A 74 -5.05 -19.81 2.08
C VAL A 74 -6.18 -18.84 1.76
N TYR A 75 -7.09 -18.60 2.70
CA TYR A 75 -8.20 -17.66 2.48
C TYR A 75 -7.70 -16.23 2.28
N GLY A 76 -6.72 -15.81 3.08
CA GLY A 76 -6.06 -14.51 2.95
C GLY A 76 -5.36 -14.35 1.60
N GLY A 77 -4.63 -15.38 1.16
CA GLY A 77 -3.94 -15.40 -0.12
C GLY A 77 -4.88 -15.36 -1.32
N ILE A 78 -5.92 -16.19 -1.35
CA ILE A 78 -6.90 -16.22 -2.45
C ILE A 78 -7.62 -14.88 -2.57
N SER A 79 -8.15 -14.36 -1.46
CA SER A 79 -8.83 -13.06 -1.46
C SER A 79 -7.87 -11.92 -1.80
N GLY A 80 -6.63 -12.01 -1.34
CA GLY A 80 -5.57 -11.08 -1.69
C GLY A 80 -5.25 -11.11 -3.20
N VAL A 81 -5.18 -12.28 -3.83
CA VAL A 81 -4.98 -12.41 -5.29
C VAL A 81 -6.11 -11.73 -6.05
N ILE A 82 -7.37 -11.99 -5.67
CA ILE A 82 -8.54 -11.39 -6.32
C ILE A 82 -8.54 -9.88 -6.11
N GLY A 83 -8.41 -9.42 -4.86
CA GLY A 83 -8.41 -8.01 -4.53
C GLY A 83 -7.22 -7.24 -5.09
N GLY A 84 -6.07 -7.89 -5.20
CA GLY A 84 -4.86 -7.33 -5.79
C GLY A 84 -4.92 -7.28 -7.31
N GLY A 85 -5.48 -8.30 -7.96
CA GLY A 85 -5.74 -8.27 -9.40
C GLY A 85 -6.74 -7.17 -9.77
N ILE A 86 -7.87 -7.11 -9.06
CA ILE A 86 -8.89 -6.07 -9.24
C ILE A 86 -8.32 -4.69 -8.90
N GLY A 87 -7.61 -4.55 -7.77
CA GLY A 87 -6.99 -3.30 -7.34
C GLY A 87 -5.88 -2.83 -8.28
N GLY A 88 -5.13 -3.75 -8.89
CA GLY A 88 -4.14 -3.45 -9.92
C GLY A 88 -4.78 -3.00 -11.24
N LEU A 89 -5.88 -3.66 -11.65
CA LEU A 89 -6.70 -3.25 -12.79
C LEU A 89 -7.32 -1.86 -12.56
N PHE A 90 -8.11 -1.71 -11.50
CA PHE A 90 -8.74 -0.44 -11.13
C PHE A 90 -7.71 0.65 -10.88
N GLY A 91 -6.58 0.35 -10.23
CA GLY A 91 -5.50 1.29 -10.03
C GLY A 91 -4.94 1.82 -11.35
N ALA A 92 -4.75 0.95 -12.35
CA ALA A 92 -4.33 1.36 -13.68
C ALA A 92 -5.44 2.15 -14.42
N THR A 93 -6.68 1.66 -14.40
CA THR A 93 -7.81 2.26 -15.15
C THR A 93 -8.29 3.58 -14.55
N ILE A 94 -8.39 3.68 -13.22
CA ILE A 94 -8.70 4.92 -12.48
C ILE A 94 -7.54 5.91 -12.60
N PHE A 95 -6.29 5.45 -12.62
CA PHE A 95 -5.14 6.33 -12.85
C PHE A 95 -5.22 7.01 -14.22
N THR A 96 -5.57 6.27 -15.27
CA THR A 96 -5.80 6.83 -16.61
C THR A 96 -7.03 7.77 -16.60
N ALA A 97 -8.18 7.30 -16.11
CA ALA A 97 -9.44 8.06 -16.15
C ALA A 97 -9.53 9.28 -15.20
N ILE A 98 -8.93 9.24 -14.00
CA ILE A 98 -8.85 10.40 -13.09
C ILE A 98 -7.72 11.33 -13.52
N GLY A 99 -6.64 10.79 -14.08
CA GLY A 99 -5.63 11.58 -14.79
C GLY A 99 -6.29 12.45 -15.86
N GLU A 100 -7.12 11.85 -16.71
CA GLU A 100 -7.95 12.55 -17.70
C GLU A 100 -8.88 13.59 -17.06
N PHE A 101 -9.72 13.21 -16.09
CA PHE A 101 -10.72 14.12 -15.50
C PHE A 101 -10.13 15.33 -14.75
N VAL A 102 -9.02 15.14 -14.04
CA VAL A 102 -8.42 16.20 -13.21
C VAL A 102 -7.51 17.11 -14.05
N VAL A 103 -6.84 16.57 -15.06
CA VAL A 103 -6.10 17.38 -16.06
C VAL A 103 -7.07 18.24 -16.87
N ASP A 104 -8.26 17.73 -17.22
CA ASP A 104 -9.25 18.45 -18.04
C ASP A 104 -9.93 19.65 -17.34
N ARG A 105 -10.10 19.62 -16.01
CA ARG A 105 -10.92 20.65 -15.31
C ARG A 105 -10.19 21.45 -14.22
N MET A 106 -9.11 20.94 -13.63
CA MET A 106 -8.44 21.61 -12.50
C MET A 106 -6.93 21.32 -12.50
N ALA A 107 -6.18 22.00 -13.38
CA ALA A 107 -4.72 21.85 -13.51
C ALA A 107 -3.96 21.96 -12.16
N ALA A 108 -4.45 22.78 -11.23
CA ALA A 108 -3.89 22.97 -9.88
C ALA A 108 -4.09 21.77 -8.93
N LEU A 109 -5.01 20.84 -9.21
CA LEU A 109 -5.29 19.66 -8.38
C LEU A 109 -4.83 18.34 -9.02
N SER A 110 -4.17 18.39 -10.19
CA SER A 110 -3.71 17.21 -10.95
C SER A 110 -2.86 16.25 -10.13
N GLU A 111 -2.04 16.77 -9.20
CA GLU A 111 -1.28 15.92 -8.28
C GLU A 111 -2.20 15.16 -7.32
N ILE A 112 -3.17 15.83 -6.68
CA ILE A 112 -4.08 15.24 -5.70
C ILE A 112 -4.97 14.16 -6.33
N GLY A 113 -5.44 14.36 -7.56
CA GLY A 113 -6.23 13.39 -8.31
C GLY A 113 -5.51 12.05 -8.49
N VAL A 114 -4.22 12.11 -8.85
CA VAL A 114 -3.37 10.93 -9.03
C VAL A 114 -3.14 10.21 -7.70
N TYR A 115 -2.83 10.94 -6.62
CA TYR A 115 -2.68 10.33 -5.29
C TYR A 115 -3.98 9.65 -4.82
N LEU A 116 -5.14 10.26 -5.10
CA LEU A 116 -6.44 9.72 -4.70
C LEU A 116 -6.79 8.46 -5.48
N GLY A 117 -6.59 8.44 -6.80
CA GLY A 117 -6.86 7.26 -7.65
C GLY A 117 -6.02 6.05 -7.24
N LEU A 118 -4.71 6.27 -6.98
CA LEU A 118 -3.81 5.22 -6.50
C LEU A 118 -4.20 4.74 -5.09
N ALA A 119 -4.53 5.65 -4.18
CA ALA A 119 -4.96 5.31 -2.83
C ALA A 119 -6.26 4.49 -2.83
N LEU A 120 -7.20 4.80 -3.72
CA LEU A 120 -8.44 4.03 -3.89
C LEU A 120 -8.18 2.61 -4.40
N GLY A 121 -7.26 2.44 -5.36
CA GLY A 121 -6.82 1.11 -5.82
C GLY A 121 -6.23 0.26 -4.69
N TRP A 122 -5.37 0.86 -3.86
CA TRP A 122 -4.83 0.19 -2.66
C TRP A 122 -5.90 -0.05 -1.58
N GLY A 123 -6.91 0.82 -1.50
CA GLY A 123 -8.11 0.64 -0.67
C GLY A 123 -8.91 -0.60 -1.06
N LEU A 124 -9.10 -0.85 -2.36
CA LEU A 124 -9.76 -2.06 -2.85
C LEU A 124 -8.97 -3.31 -2.46
N LEU A 125 -7.65 -3.33 -2.67
CA LEU A 125 -6.80 -4.42 -2.18
C LEU A 125 -7.02 -4.66 -0.68
N GLY A 126 -6.92 -3.59 0.11
CA GLY A 126 -7.10 -3.64 1.56
C GLY A 126 -8.46 -4.19 1.97
N LEU A 127 -9.54 -3.79 1.29
CA LEU A 127 -10.90 -4.28 1.52
C LEU A 127 -10.98 -5.80 1.36
N PHE A 128 -10.47 -6.35 0.27
CA PHE A 128 -10.51 -7.80 -0.01
C PHE A 128 -9.63 -8.59 0.96
N ILE A 129 -8.45 -8.07 1.30
CA ILE A 129 -7.61 -8.66 2.34
C ILE A 129 -8.36 -8.63 3.68
N GLY A 130 -9.03 -7.54 4.03
CA GLY A 130 -9.80 -7.44 5.26
C GLY A 130 -10.98 -8.42 5.31
N MET A 131 -11.74 -8.51 4.21
CA MET A 131 -12.91 -9.39 4.06
C MET A 131 -12.58 -10.86 4.36
N SER A 132 -11.39 -11.31 3.95
CA SER A 132 -11.04 -12.73 3.93
C SER A 132 -10.98 -13.39 5.30
N GLY A 133 -10.62 -12.65 6.35
CA GLY A 133 -10.59 -13.21 7.70
C GLY A 133 -11.98 -13.53 8.23
N GLY A 134 -12.96 -12.68 7.94
CA GLY A 134 -14.35 -12.94 8.26
C GLY A 134 -14.89 -14.15 7.51
N LEU A 135 -14.51 -14.34 6.24
CA LEU A 135 -14.87 -15.53 5.46
C LEU A 135 -14.20 -16.79 6.01
N ALA A 136 -12.89 -16.73 6.30
CA ALA A 136 -12.11 -17.83 6.87
C ALA A 136 -12.67 -18.28 8.24
N GLU A 137 -13.20 -17.34 9.00
CA GLU A 137 -13.87 -17.61 10.26
C GLU A 137 -15.37 -17.85 10.13
N ARG A 138 -16.02 -17.62 8.98
CA ARG A 138 -17.49 -17.69 8.84
C ARG A 138 -18.22 -16.72 9.79
N SER A 139 -17.73 -15.49 9.92
CA SER A 139 -18.37 -14.42 10.69
C SER A 139 -18.62 -13.19 9.83
N TRP A 140 -19.89 -12.89 9.58
CA TRP A 140 -20.29 -11.71 8.80
C TRP A 140 -19.88 -10.39 9.47
N LYS A 141 -19.91 -10.32 10.81
CA LYS A 141 -19.43 -9.13 11.54
C LYS A 141 -17.94 -8.89 11.28
N LYS A 142 -17.12 -9.94 11.34
CA LYS A 142 -15.69 -9.84 11.01
C LYS A 142 -15.44 -9.54 9.55
N VAL A 143 -16.31 -9.98 8.62
CA VAL A 143 -16.24 -9.58 7.21
C VAL A 143 -16.36 -8.06 7.09
N ILE A 144 -17.37 -7.46 7.73
CA ILE A 144 -17.60 -6.01 7.69
C ILE A 144 -16.44 -5.25 8.35
N TYR A 145 -16.01 -5.65 9.54
CA TYR A 145 -14.90 -4.99 10.25
C TYR A 145 -13.60 -5.07 9.43
N GLY A 146 -13.34 -6.24 8.86
CA GLY A 146 -12.23 -6.46 7.96
C GLY A 146 -12.29 -5.54 6.74
N ILE A 147 -13.42 -5.48 6.04
CA ILE A 147 -13.63 -4.59 4.88
C ILE A 147 -13.29 -3.14 5.23
N ILE A 148 -13.85 -2.61 6.32
CA ILE A 148 -13.66 -1.20 6.72
C ILE A 148 -12.20 -0.94 7.11
N GLY A 149 -11.64 -1.76 8.00
CA GLY A 149 -10.27 -1.58 8.47
C GLY A 149 -9.23 -1.80 7.38
N GLY A 150 -9.46 -2.78 6.51
CA GLY A 150 -8.63 -3.06 5.35
C GLY A 150 -8.66 -1.92 4.33
N ALA A 151 -9.84 -1.39 4.00
CA ALA A 151 -9.97 -0.27 3.06
C ALA A 151 -9.26 1.00 3.58
N ILE A 152 -9.49 1.37 4.84
CA ILE A 152 -8.83 2.53 5.46
C ILE A 152 -7.31 2.33 5.47
N GLY A 153 -6.85 1.15 5.91
CA GLY A 153 -5.42 0.82 5.94
C GLY A 153 -4.77 0.80 4.55
N GLY A 154 -5.50 0.35 3.53
CA GLY A 154 -5.06 0.35 2.14
C GLY A 154 -4.94 1.76 1.55
N ILE A 155 -5.91 2.64 1.80
CA ILE A 155 -5.87 4.04 1.36
C ILE A 155 -4.69 4.77 2.01
N VAL A 156 -4.60 4.71 3.35
CA VAL A 156 -3.53 5.37 4.10
C VAL A 156 -2.16 4.82 3.70
N GLY A 157 -2.04 3.49 3.63
CA GLY A 157 -0.82 2.82 3.19
C GLY A 157 -0.44 3.15 1.75
N GLY A 158 -1.41 3.30 0.86
CA GLY A 158 -1.21 3.68 -0.54
C GLY A 158 -0.68 5.11 -0.72
N ILE A 159 -1.18 6.06 0.08
CA ILE A 159 -0.65 7.42 0.12
C ILE A 159 0.81 7.42 0.61
N ILE A 160 1.08 6.73 1.72
CA ILE A 160 2.43 6.59 2.28
C ILE A 160 3.38 5.93 1.27
N PHE A 161 2.93 4.86 0.61
CA PHE A 161 3.68 4.17 -0.44
C PHE A 161 4.07 5.12 -1.57
N ASN A 162 3.12 5.95 -2.05
CA ASN A 162 3.39 6.86 -3.16
C ASN A 162 4.35 8.00 -2.76
N LEU A 163 4.22 8.54 -1.53
CA LEU A 163 5.11 9.56 -0.98
C LEU A 163 6.54 9.07 -0.74
N LEU A 164 6.71 7.80 -0.41
CA LEU A 164 8.03 7.20 -0.19
C LEU A 164 8.68 6.77 -1.50
N ARG A 165 7.90 6.27 -2.46
CA ARG A 165 8.42 5.88 -3.77
C ARG A 165 9.03 7.07 -4.53
N SER A 166 8.49 8.28 -4.38
CA SER A 166 9.04 9.47 -5.03
C SER A 166 10.45 9.86 -4.53
N ASN A 167 10.93 9.25 -3.43
CA ASN A 167 12.28 9.39 -2.90
C ASN A 167 13.09 8.11 -3.23
N ILE A 168 13.92 8.19 -4.26
CA ILE A 168 14.35 7.04 -5.06
C ILE A 168 15.47 6.21 -4.39
N ASN A 169 15.15 4.95 -4.06
CA ASN A 169 16.06 3.78 -4.01
C ASN A 169 15.19 2.50 -4.03
N TYR A 170 15.73 1.36 -4.48
CA TYR A 170 15.05 0.04 -4.38
C TYR A 170 14.54 -0.25 -2.95
N SER A 171 15.29 0.23 -1.96
CA SER A 171 14.93 0.22 -0.55
C SER A 171 13.65 1.01 -0.24
N ALA A 172 13.39 2.13 -0.93
CA ALA A 172 12.19 2.94 -0.74
C ALA A 172 10.92 2.23 -1.22
N THR A 173 10.98 1.47 -2.33
CA THR A 173 9.86 0.63 -2.78
C THR A 173 9.60 -0.52 -1.80
N ALA A 174 10.66 -1.15 -1.28
CA ALA A 174 10.54 -2.21 -0.27
C ALA A 174 9.92 -1.67 1.04
N ILE A 175 10.43 -0.55 1.54
CA ILE A 175 9.91 0.15 2.73
C ILE A 175 8.46 0.58 2.49
N GLY A 176 8.16 1.12 1.30
CA GLY A 176 6.81 1.51 0.93
C GLY A 176 5.84 0.32 0.95
N LEU A 177 6.20 -0.82 0.34
CA LEU A 177 5.36 -2.02 0.35
C LEU A 177 5.18 -2.59 1.76
N ALA A 178 6.24 -2.53 2.59
CA ALA A 178 6.16 -2.89 3.99
C ALA A 178 5.17 -2.00 4.76
N LEU A 179 5.23 -0.67 4.56
CA LEU A 179 4.34 0.26 5.22
C LEU A 179 2.91 0.17 4.70
N LEU A 180 2.71 -0.12 3.41
CA LEU A 180 1.41 -0.43 2.85
C LEU A 180 0.79 -1.65 3.55
N GLY A 181 1.49 -2.79 3.55
CA GLY A 181 0.99 -4.01 4.19
C GLY A 181 0.79 -3.81 5.69
N GLY A 182 1.71 -3.13 6.37
CA GLY A 182 1.60 -2.80 7.78
C GLY A 182 0.39 -1.92 8.08
N SER A 183 0.09 -0.92 7.24
CA SER A 183 -1.09 -0.06 7.39
C SER A 183 -2.40 -0.82 7.20
N ILE A 184 -2.46 -1.78 6.27
CA ILE A 184 -3.61 -2.68 6.10
C ILE A 184 -3.81 -3.52 7.37
N GLY A 185 -2.75 -4.16 7.88
CA GLY A 185 -2.81 -4.95 9.11
C GLY A 185 -3.24 -4.11 10.32
N LEU A 186 -2.68 -2.91 10.46
CA LEU A 186 -3.02 -1.94 11.50
C LEU A 186 -4.51 -1.57 11.44
N GLY A 187 -5.00 -1.16 10.26
CA GLY A 187 -6.39 -0.77 10.05
C GLY A 187 -7.37 -1.88 10.40
N ILE A 188 -7.12 -3.11 9.94
CA ILE A 188 -7.94 -4.29 10.27
C ILE A 188 -8.00 -4.49 11.79
N SER A 189 -6.84 -4.49 12.45
CA SER A 189 -6.76 -4.77 13.89
C SER A 189 -7.41 -3.67 14.74
N LEU A 190 -7.27 -2.39 14.38
CA LEU A 190 -7.85 -1.26 15.10
C LEU A 190 -9.38 -1.26 14.97
N VAL A 191 -9.92 -1.50 13.77
CA VAL A 191 -11.37 -1.58 13.58
C VAL A 191 -11.94 -2.78 14.32
N GLU A 192 -11.32 -3.96 14.23
CA GLU A 192 -11.80 -5.13 14.97
C GLU A 192 -11.77 -4.88 16.49
N GLU A 193 -10.72 -4.25 17.01
CA GLU A 193 -10.59 -3.94 18.43
C GLU A 193 -11.61 -2.89 18.89
N ALA A 194 -11.88 -1.86 18.07
CA ALA A 194 -12.84 -0.80 18.39
C ALA A 194 -14.30 -1.27 18.41
N PHE A 195 -14.65 -2.22 17.52
CA PHE A 195 -16.02 -2.72 17.39
C PHE A 195 -16.29 -4.06 18.09
N ALA A 196 -15.28 -4.66 18.73
CA ALA A 196 -15.43 -5.89 19.51
C ALA A 196 -16.23 -5.65 20.81
N ALA A 197 -17.55 -5.82 20.73
CA ALA A 197 -18.45 -5.64 21.88
C ALA A 197 -18.27 -6.70 22.98
N VAL A 198 -17.84 -7.91 22.62
CA VAL A 198 -17.78 -9.06 23.52
C VAL A 198 -16.47 -9.81 23.31
N LYS A 199 -15.78 -10.11 24.41
CA LYS A 199 -14.51 -10.83 24.40
C LYS A 199 -14.46 -11.89 25.48
N ILE A 200 -13.82 -13.01 25.16
CA ILE A 200 -13.47 -14.07 26.11
C ILE A 200 -11.97 -14.01 26.33
N LYS A 201 -11.53 -13.74 27.55
CA LYS A 201 -10.11 -13.66 27.90
C LYS A 201 -9.68 -14.91 28.66
N ILE A 202 -8.59 -15.55 28.25
CA ILE A 202 -7.98 -16.61 29.05
C ILE A 202 -7.29 -15.96 30.26
N ILE A 203 -7.82 -16.22 31.45
CA ILE A 203 -7.23 -15.82 32.73
C ILE A 203 -6.22 -16.86 33.21
N LYS A 204 -6.47 -18.15 32.92
CA LYS A 204 -5.59 -19.24 33.30
C LYS A 204 -5.61 -20.34 32.25
N GLY A 205 -4.44 -20.85 31.89
CA GLY A 205 -4.27 -21.96 30.97
C GLY A 205 -3.23 -21.69 29.88
N ARG A 206 -3.09 -22.60 28.92
CA ARG A 206 -2.23 -22.38 27.75
C ARG A 206 -2.72 -21.13 26.98
N ASN A 207 -1.80 -20.19 26.71
CA ASN A 207 -2.08 -18.88 26.10
C ASN A 207 -2.79 -17.85 27.01
N GLU A 208 -2.45 -17.81 28.29
CA GLU A 208 -2.92 -16.80 29.24
C GLU A 208 -2.82 -15.35 28.71
N GLY A 209 -3.83 -14.54 29.00
CA GLY A 209 -3.98 -13.17 28.50
C GLY A 209 -4.48 -13.07 27.06
N ARG A 210 -4.66 -14.18 26.33
CA ARG A 210 -5.28 -14.19 25.00
C ARG A 210 -6.76 -13.83 25.10
N GLU A 211 -7.20 -12.92 24.24
CA GLU A 211 -8.60 -12.54 24.08
C GLU A 211 -9.15 -13.10 22.76
N PHE A 212 -10.40 -13.57 22.78
CA PHE A 212 -11.15 -14.02 21.62
C PHE A 212 -12.39 -13.16 21.47
N VAL A 213 -12.61 -12.60 20.28
CA VAL A 213 -13.80 -11.80 19.98
C VAL A 213 -14.98 -12.72 19.69
N VAL A 214 -16.09 -12.53 20.38
CA VAL A 214 -17.33 -13.27 20.15
C VAL A 214 -18.08 -12.61 18.99
N ALA A 215 -17.82 -13.10 17.78
CA ALA A 215 -18.34 -12.51 16.54
C ALA A 215 -19.32 -13.41 15.77
N LYS A 216 -19.67 -14.59 16.31
CA LYS A 216 -20.58 -15.56 15.71
C LYS A 216 -21.80 -15.80 16.59
N ASN A 217 -22.85 -16.34 16.00
CA ASN A 217 -24.03 -16.79 16.75
C ASN A 217 -23.76 -18.07 17.54
N LEU A 218 -22.77 -18.86 17.11
CA LEU A 218 -22.32 -20.06 17.79
C LEU A 218 -20.80 -20.03 17.89
N ILE A 219 -20.28 -20.08 19.11
CA ILE A 219 -18.85 -20.15 19.42
C ILE A 219 -18.56 -21.50 20.05
N SER A 220 -17.73 -22.31 19.41
CA SER A 220 -17.26 -23.58 19.95
C SER A 220 -16.02 -23.42 20.83
N ILE A 221 -15.99 -24.09 21.97
CA ILE A 221 -14.89 -24.04 22.94
C ILE A 221 -14.41 -25.47 23.22
N GLY A 222 -13.10 -25.72 23.12
CA GLY A 222 -12.57 -27.06 23.33
C GLY A 222 -11.07 -27.20 23.08
N ARG A 223 -10.56 -28.42 23.25
CA ARG A 223 -9.13 -28.75 23.07
C ARG A 223 -8.73 -28.86 21.60
N ASP A 224 -9.69 -29.15 20.72
CA ASP A 224 -9.51 -29.25 19.27
C ASP A 224 -9.10 -27.90 18.68
N ASP A 225 -8.19 -27.90 17.69
CA ASP A 225 -7.73 -26.68 17.02
C ASP A 225 -8.73 -26.15 15.98
N ARG A 226 -9.83 -26.87 15.73
CA ARG A 226 -10.98 -26.42 14.94
C ARG A 226 -11.98 -25.60 15.76
N CYS A 227 -11.90 -25.62 17.10
CA CYS A 227 -12.75 -24.81 17.96
C CYS A 227 -12.39 -23.31 17.86
N ASP A 228 -13.42 -22.47 17.97
CA ASP A 228 -13.27 -21.00 17.93
C ASP A 228 -12.44 -20.48 19.11
N VAL A 229 -12.71 -21.02 20.30
CA VAL A 229 -11.88 -20.83 21.49
C VAL A 229 -11.15 -22.15 21.76
N CYS A 230 -9.99 -22.29 21.15
CA CYS A 230 -9.15 -23.47 21.32
C CYS A 230 -8.30 -23.38 22.59
N LEU A 231 -8.54 -24.31 23.50
CA LEU A 231 -7.90 -24.49 24.81
C LEU A 231 -6.96 -25.70 24.78
N SER A 232 -6.26 -25.93 23.67
CA SER A 232 -5.33 -27.05 23.53
C SER A 232 -4.30 -27.09 24.67
N GLY A 233 -3.94 -28.28 25.15
CA GLY A 233 -2.95 -28.45 26.23
C GLY A 233 -3.45 -28.12 27.65
N ASN A 234 -4.73 -27.76 27.83
CA ASN A 234 -5.35 -27.67 29.15
C ASN A 234 -5.96 -29.03 29.52
N GLU A 235 -5.52 -29.59 30.65
CA GLU A 235 -6.04 -30.85 31.19
C GLU A 235 -7.52 -30.73 31.58
N GLY A 236 -8.27 -31.82 31.47
CA GLY A 236 -9.71 -31.87 31.75
C GLY A 236 -10.61 -31.24 30.68
N VAL A 237 -10.04 -30.69 29.60
CA VAL A 237 -10.79 -30.10 28.49
C VAL A 237 -11.04 -31.10 27.37
N ALA A 238 -12.31 -31.39 27.06
CA ALA A 238 -12.74 -32.22 25.93
C ALA A 238 -12.36 -31.62 24.57
N LEU A 239 -12.40 -32.43 23.50
CA LEU A 239 -12.19 -31.93 22.13
C LEU A 239 -13.16 -30.81 21.77
N GLN A 240 -14.45 -30.99 22.07
CA GLN A 240 -15.47 -29.94 22.12
C GLN A 240 -16.12 -29.97 23.50
N HIS A 241 -15.83 -28.98 24.33
CA HIS A 241 -16.21 -28.96 25.75
C HIS A 241 -17.50 -28.18 25.99
N ALA A 242 -17.63 -27.03 25.32
CA ALA A 242 -18.78 -26.15 25.45
C ALA A 242 -19.03 -25.39 24.16
N LYS A 243 -20.21 -24.79 24.07
CA LYS A 243 -20.56 -23.82 23.03
C LYS A 243 -21.26 -22.62 23.65
N ILE A 244 -20.97 -21.42 23.14
CA ILE A 244 -21.73 -20.21 23.47
C ILE A 244 -22.66 -19.91 22.31
N ILE A 245 -23.95 -19.84 22.60
CA ILE A 245 -25.03 -19.50 21.67
C ILE A 245 -25.42 -18.04 21.92
N VAL A 246 -25.50 -17.25 20.86
CA VAL A 246 -25.89 -15.83 20.93
C VAL A 246 -27.29 -15.67 20.36
N ASN A 247 -28.27 -15.44 21.23
CA ASN A 247 -29.68 -15.28 20.90
C ASN A 247 -30.17 -13.92 21.39
N ASN A 248 -30.74 -13.07 20.52
CA ASN A 248 -31.37 -11.79 20.89
C ASN A 248 -30.54 -10.89 21.87
N LYS A 249 -29.21 -10.87 21.72
CA LYS A 249 -28.23 -10.16 22.57
C LYS A 249 -27.95 -10.78 23.95
N ALA A 250 -28.58 -11.91 24.28
CA ALA A 250 -28.17 -12.76 25.39
C ALA A 250 -27.10 -13.76 24.93
N PHE A 251 -26.23 -14.15 25.85
CA PHE A 251 -25.15 -15.11 25.61
C PHE A 251 -25.41 -16.32 26.50
N GLU A 252 -25.63 -17.49 25.92
CA GLU A 252 -25.88 -18.71 26.68
C GLU A 252 -24.74 -19.68 26.45
N ILE A 253 -24.12 -20.17 27.52
CA ILE A 253 -23.12 -21.24 27.44
C ILE A 253 -23.80 -22.58 27.71
N GLN A 254 -23.54 -23.55 26.84
CA GLN A 254 -24.05 -24.91 26.96
C GLN A 254 -22.88 -25.90 26.94
N GLU A 255 -22.88 -26.85 27.88
CA GLU A 255 -21.94 -27.97 27.90
C GLU A 255 -22.24 -28.94 26.75
N THR A 256 -21.22 -29.38 26.01
CA THR A 256 -21.37 -30.37 24.92
C THR A 256 -20.96 -31.79 25.32
N GLY A 257 -20.41 -31.98 26.53
CA GLY A 257 -20.02 -33.27 27.10
C GLY A 257 -18.55 -33.66 26.86
N GLY A 258 -18.08 -34.71 27.54
CA GLY A 258 -16.75 -35.32 27.32
C GLY A 258 -15.56 -34.69 28.08
N GLY A 259 -15.82 -33.81 29.05
CA GLY A 259 -14.80 -33.15 29.88
C GLY A 259 -15.19 -33.09 31.37
N THR A 260 -14.47 -32.31 32.18
CA THR A 260 -14.72 -32.20 33.64
C THR A 260 -15.93 -31.34 34.04
N GLY A 261 -16.83 -31.02 33.09
CA GLY A 261 -17.95 -30.11 33.27
C GLY A 261 -17.59 -28.63 33.09
N VAL A 262 -18.61 -27.83 32.75
CA VAL A 262 -18.51 -26.36 32.64
C VAL A 262 -18.94 -25.71 33.94
N TYR A 263 -18.13 -24.78 34.47
CA TYR A 263 -18.47 -24.01 35.66
C TYR A 263 -18.51 -22.53 35.32
N VAL A 264 -19.55 -21.82 35.77
CA VAL A 264 -19.66 -20.36 35.69
C VAL A 264 -19.80 -19.81 37.09
N ASN A 265 -18.87 -18.92 37.48
CA ASN A 265 -18.80 -18.36 38.83
C ASN A 265 -18.85 -19.46 39.92
N ASP A 266 -18.02 -20.49 39.74
CA ASP A 266 -17.89 -21.68 40.59
C ASP A 266 -19.10 -22.64 40.65
N ARG A 267 -20.19 -22.35 39.92
CA ARG A 267 -21.33 -23.27 39.82
C ARG A 267 -21.24 -24.11 38.56
N LYS A 268 -21.34 -25.44 38.70
CA LYS A 268 -21.43 -26.35 37.55
C LYS A 268 -22.77 -26.13 36.85
N ILE A 269 -22.75 -25.97 35.54
CA ILE A 269 -23.94 -25.74 34.73
C ILE A 269 -23.94 -26.66 33.50
N SER A 270 -25.12 -27.11 33.09
CA SER A 270 -25.34 -27.77 31.81
C SER A 270 -25.70 -26.74 30.72
N SER A 271 -26.45 -25.70 31.10
CA SER A 271 -26.70 -24.48 30.32
C SER A 271 -26.84 -23.28 31.25
N GLY A 272 -26.48 -22.07 30.80
CA GLY A 272 -26.67 -20.86 31.58
C GLY A 272 -26.34 -19.57 30.81
N GLU A 273 -26.99 -18.47 31.18
CA GLU A 273 -26.72 -17.15 30.61
C GLU A 273 -25.41 -16.56 31.17
N LEU A 274 -24.59 -15.97 30.29
CA LEU A 274 -23.35 -15.29 30.58
C LEU A 274 -23.55 -13.78 30.64
N LYS A 275 -23.06 -13.17 31.71
CA LYS A 275 -23.05 -11.73 31.99
C LYS A 275 -21.62 -11.19 32.00
N ASN A 276 -21.48 -9.88 31.79
CA ASN A 276 -20.20 -9.21 31.83
C ASN A 276 -19.49 -9.46 33.18
N GLY A 277 -18.24 -9.93 33.14
CA GLY A 277 -17.45 -10.27 34.32
C GLY A 277 -17.52 -11.73 34.73
N ASP A 278 -18.34 -12.56 34.08
CA ASP A 278 -18.48 -13.97 34.44
C ASP A 278 -17.19 -14.75 34.20
N VAL A 279 -16.83 -15.59 35.17
CA VAL A 279 -15.66 -16.45 35.12
C VAL A 279 -16.09 -17.87 34.75
N ILE A 280 -15.59 -18.36 33.62
CA ILE A 280 -15.91 -19.68 33.08
C ILE A 280 -14.71 -20.60 33.30
N ARG A 281 -14.89 -21.70 34.04
CA ARG A 281 -13.86 -22.72 34.26
C ARG A 281 -14.23 -24.01 33.53
N MET A 282 -13.26 -24.54 32.78
CA MET A 282 -13.35 -25.81 32.05
C MET A 282 -12.01 -26.53 32.18
N GLY A 283 -12.00 -27.67 32.87
CA GLY A 283 -10.75 -28.35 33.23
C GLY A 283 -9.80 -27.42 34.00
N SER A 284 -8.55 -27.37 33.55
CA SER A 284 -7.50 -26.48 34.08
C SER A 284 -7.54 -25.04 33.53
N ALA A 285 -8.41 -24.75 32.54
CA ALA A 285 -8.54 -23.44 31.94
C ALA A 285 -9.59 -22.58 32.67
N ILE A 286 -9.28 -21.28 32.86
CA ILE A 286 -10.20 -20.27 33.36
C ILE A 286 -10.28 -19.14 32.35
N LEU A 287 -11.50 -18.77 31.99
CA LEU A 287 -11.84 -17.73 31.04
C LEU A 287 -12.66 -16.64 31.74
N LEU A 288 -12.52 -15.41 31.28
CA LEU A 288 -13.35 -14.27 31.70
C LEU A 288 -14.18 -13.82 30.51
N PHE A 289 -15.48 -13.72 30.70
CA PHE A 289 -16.42 -13.20 29.72
C PHE A 289 -16.64 -11.71 29.93
N ASN A 290 -16.20 -10.89 28.97
CA ASN A 290 -16.38 -9.44 29.00
C ASN A 290 -17.37 -9.00 27.91
N HIS A 291 -18.38 -8.25 28.30
CA HIS A 291 -19.36 -7.62 27.42
C HIS A 291 -19.35 -6.11 27.65
N TYR A 292 -18.66 -5.38 26.76
CA TYR A 292 -18.36 -3.96 26.92
C TYR A 292 -19.55 -3.03 26.64
N ARG A 293 -20.66 -3.55 26.08
CA ARG A 293 -21.84 -2.73 25.73
C ARG A 293 -22.64 -2.23 26.94
N GLN A 294 -22.49 -2.85 28.12
CA GLN A 294 -23.12 -2.34 29.35
C GLN A 294 -22.49 -1.02 29.83
N ARG A 295 -21.21 -0.76 29.53
CA ARG A 295 -20.58 0.53 29.85
C ARG A 295 -21.22 1.71 29.11
N GLU A 296 -21.72 1.54 27.88
CA GLU A 296 -22.39 2.62 27.15
C GLU A 296 -23.79 2.96 27.71
N ALA A 297 -24.49 1.99 28.33
CA ALA A 297 -25.78 2.25 28.96
C ALA A 297 -25.62 3.01 30.29
N ASP A 298 -24.55 2.72 31.03
CA ASP A 298 -24.25 3.37 32.32
C ASP A 298 -23.56 4.74 32.13
N VAL A 299 -22.74 4.91 31.09
CA VAL A 299 -22.00 6.17 30.81
C VAL A 299 -22.83 7.19 30.03
N LYS A 300 -23.90 6.77 29.31
CA LYS A 300 -24.78 7.70 28.58
C LYS A 300 -25.62 8.61 29.48
N LYS A 301 -25.53 8.50 30.80
CA LYS A 301 -26.15 9.44 31.73
C LYS A 301 -25.32 10.70 32.06
N GLU A 302 -24.02 10.76 31.73
CA GLU A 302 -23.20 11.92 32.16
C GLU A 302 -22.57 12.77 31.04
N ASP A 303 -22.12 12.29 29.87
CA ASP A 303 -21.23 13.12 29.03
C ASP A 303 -21.43 13.06 27.50
N ALA A 304 -22.68 13.00 27.00
CA ALA A 304 -22.93 12.93 25.55
C ALA A 304 -22.74 14.25 24.77
N GLY A 305 -22.51 15.39 25.44
CA GLY A 305 -22.50 16.72 24.79
C GLY A 305 -21.13 17.26 24.36
N SER A 306 -20.03 16.91 25.04
CA SER A 306 -18.78 17.68 24.94
C SER A 306 -17.74 17.12 23.96
N VAL A 307 -17.70 15.80 23.75
CA VAL A 307 -16.60 15.15 23.02
C VAL A 307 -16.78 15.19 21.49
N ALA A 308 -18.02 15.14 20.99
CA ALA A 308 -18.31 15.20 19.56
C ALA A 308 -18.01 16.59 18.93
N SER A 309 -18.05 17.65 19.73
CA SER A 309 -17.73 19.03 19.34
C SER A 309 -16.21 19.25 19.17
N ALA A 310 -15.40 18.62 20.02
CA ALA A 310 -13.95 18.75 20.00
C ALA A 310 -13.30 18.03 18.80
N TYR A 311 -13.83 16.85 18.43
CA TYR A 311 -13.28 16.07 17.31
C TYR A 311 -13.57 16.71 15.93
N LYS A 312 -14.73 17.36 15.79
CA LYS A 312 -15.12 18.09 14.56
C LYS A 312 -14.28 19.35 14.34
N LYS A 313 -13.87 20.05 15.41
CA LYS A 313 -13.06 21.29 15.35
C LYS A 313 -11.59 21.04 14.98
N THR A 314 -11.01 19.91 15.39
CA THR A 314 -9.59 19.61 15.13
C THR A 314 -9.34 19.13 13.71
N VAL A 315 -10.24 18.32 13.14
CA VAL A 315 -10.14 17.84 11.75
C VAL A 315 -10.41 18.97 10.74
N LEU A 316 -11.32 19.90 11.06
CA LEU A 316 -11.63 21.04 10.19
C LEU A 316 -10.52 22.12 10.18
N LYS A 317 -9.81 22.30 11.31
CA LYS A 317 -8.64 23.19 11.38
C LYS A 317 -7.40 22.61 10.66
N GLY A 318 -7.26 21.28 10.62
CA GLY A 318 -6.21 20.63 9.83
C GLY A 318 -6.42 20.74 8.32
N LEU A 319 -7.67 20.80 7.85
CA LEU A 319 -8.00 20.90 6.43
C LEU A 319 -7.87 22.33 5.88
N LEU A 320 -8.05 23.36 6.72
CA LEU A 320 -7.97 24.79 6.36
C LEU A 320 -6.53 25.35 6.35
N LEU A 321 -5.57 24.65 6.96
CA LEU A 321 -4.16 25.08 6.96
C LEU A 321 -3.41 24.70 5.68
N ILE A 322 -3.95 23.78 4.87
CA ILE A 322 -3.34 23.31 3.61
C ILE A 322 -3.81 24.17 2.42
N THR A 323 -4.90 24.93 2.55
CA THR A 323 -5.42 25.81 1.51
C THR A 323 -4.89 27.25 1.56
N ALA A 324 -4.12 27.64 2.57
CA ALA A 324 -3.65 29.02 2.76
C ALA A 324 -2.20 29.29 2.29
N LEU A 325 -1.52 28.33 1.64
CA LEU A 325 -0.12 28.49 1.24
C LEU A 325 0.13 28.56 -0.27
N ILE A 326 -0.85 29.02 -1.07
CA ILE A 326 -0.67 29.25 -2.52
C ILE A 326 -1.39 30.53 -2.97
N ILE A 327 -1.10 31.69 -2.40
CA ILE A 327 -1.36 32.97 -3.08
C ILE A 327 -0.29 33.99 -2.67
N THR A 328 0.67 34.21 -3.57
CA THR A 328 1.45 35.45 -3.87
C THR A 328 2.66 34.97 -4.67
N SER A 329 2.80 35.24 -5.96
CA SER A 329 3.08 36.57 -6.47
C SER A 329 2.68 36.71 -7.95
N ALA A 330 1.93 37.76 -8.24
CA ALA A 330 1.89 38.38 -9.56
C ALA A 330 3.07 39.35 -9.64
N SER A 331 3.88 39.28 -10.70
CA SER A 331 4.80 40.35 -11.07
C SER A 331 5.08 40.39 -12.57
N ALA A 332 4.86 41.60 -13.11
CA ALA A 332 5.57 42.27 -14.21
C ALA A 332 5.44 41.77 -15.66
N LEU A 333 4.89 42.66 -16.49
CA LEU A 333 4.98 42.69 -17.94
C LEU A 333 6.45 42.88 -18.37
N ALA A 334 7.19 41.79 -18.49
CA ALA A 334 8.44 41.74 -19.24
C ALA A 334 8.15 41.34 -20.68
N GLU A 335 9.00 41.75 -21.62
CA GLU A 335 8.95 41.31 -23.02
C GLU A 335 9.05 39.78 -23.07
N GLU A 336 7.91 39.08 -23.16
CA GLU A 336 7.84 37.63 -22.90
C GLU A 336 8.59 36.82 -23.95
N ILE A 337 9.86 36.54 -23.68
CA ILE A 337 10.61 35.47 -24.31
C ILE A 337 10.16 34.16 -23.64
N ARG A 338 9.55 33.28 -24.44
CA ARG A 338 8.97 32.04 -23.93
C ARG A 338 9.72 30.83 -24.47
N PRO A 339 10.50 30.13 -23.64
CA PRO A 339 10.97 28.80 -23.99
C PRO A 339 9.85 27.77 -23.81
N VAL A 340 9.76 26.83 -24.75
CA VAL A 340 8.79 25.73 -24.73
C VAL A 340 9.52 24.46 -25.13
N ILE A 341 9.39 23.40 -24.34
CA ILE A 341 9.85 22.07 -24.75
C ILE A 341 8.79 21.49 -25.68
N THR A 342 9.12 21.32 -26.96
CA THR A 342 8.16 20.97 -28.02
C THR A 342 8.09 19.47 -28.31
N GLN A 343 9.14 18.72 -28.02
CA GLN A 343 9.18 17.26 -28.17
C GLN A 343 10.29 16.64 -27.31
N PHE A 344 10.12 15.38 -26.90
CA PHE A 344 11.20 14.51 -26.46
C PHE A 344 11.44 13.40 -27.49
N ASP A 345 12.70 13.13 -27.80
CA ASP A 345 13.13 11.93 -28.51
C ASP A 345 13.83 10.99 -27.53
N LEU A 346 13.20 9.82 -27.37
CA LEU A 346 13.57 8.76 -26.43
C LEU A 346 14.10 7.52 -27.16
N SER A 347 14.33 7.59 -28.48
CA SER A 347 14.86 6.46 -29.26
C SER A 347 16.23 5.98 -28.78
N GLY A 348 17.03 6.89 -28.20
CA GLY A 348 18.33 6.62 -27.60
C GLY A 348 18.31 6.35 -26.10
N TYR A 349 17.15 6.12 -25.47
CA TYR A 349 17.02 6.01 -24.01
C TYR A 349 18.08 5.05 -23.40
N PRO A 350 18.82 5.42 -22.33
CA PRO A 350 18.59 6.53 -21.39
C PRO A 350 19.15 7.90 -21.82
N LYS A 351 19.65 8.03 -23.05
CA LYS A 351 19.91 9.35 -23.64
C LYS A 351 18.58 9.97 -24.05
N VAL A 352 18.34 11.20 -23.63
CA VAL A 352 17.12 11.96 -23.93
C VAL A 352 17.52 13.20 -24.72
N ASP A 353 16.90 13.39 -25.88
CA ASP A 353 17.01 14.60 -26.68
C ASP A 353 15.72 15.41 -26.50
N ALA A 354 15.80 16.58 -25.85
CA ALA A 354 14.69 17.50 -25.70
C ALA A 354 14.75 18.60 -26.77
N TYR A 355 13.70 18.72 -27.59
CA TYR A 355 13.55 19.81 -28.55
C TYR A 355 12.90 21.02 -27.86
N VAL A 356 13.53 22.18 -28.00
CA VAL A 356 13.17 23.41 -27.29
C VAL A 356 13.03 24.54 -28.29
N ALA A 357 11.83 25.10 -28.41
CA ALA A 357 11.58 26.33 -29.12
C ALA A 357 11.76 27.51 -28.15
N VAL A 358 12.53 28.52 -28.53
CA VAL A 358 12.62 29.79 -27.77
C VAL A 358 12.01 30.87 -28.63
N LEU A 359 10.84 31.35 -28.21
CA LEU A 359 9.97 32.21 -29.02
C LEU A 359 9.92 33.62 -28.46
N ASN A 360 9.84 34.62 -29.34
CA ASN A 360 9.49 35.99 -28.97
C ASN A 360 7.97 36.17 -28.85
N LYS A 361 7.51 37.38 -28.51
CA LYS A 361 6.08 37.74 -28.40
C LYS A 361 5.25 37.46 -29.66
N ASP A 362 5.87 37.48 -30.83
CA ASP A 362 5.22 37.22 -32.13
C ASP A 362 5.26 35.72 -32.51
N GLY A 363 5.76 34.86 -31.62
CA GLY A 363 5.93 33.42 -31.85
C GLY A 363 7.04 33.08 -32.85
N ARG A 364 7.98 34.00 -33.12
CA ARG A 364 9.14 33.76 -34.00
C ARG A 364 10.32 33.22 -33.20
N PRO A 365 11.12 32.29 -33.78
CA PRO A 365 12.23 31.68 -33.08
C PRO A 365 13.40 32.65 -32.89
N ILE A 366 13.95 32.68 -31.67
CA ILE A 366 15.14 33.42 -31.28
C ILE A 366 16.37 32.53 -31.53
N LYS A 367 17.30 33.00 -32.38
CA LYS A 367 18.40 32.17 -32.93
C LYS A 367 19.75 32.36 -32.23
N ASP A 368 19.85 33.35 -31.34
CA ASP A 368 21.06 33.77 -30.63
C ASP A 368 21.11 33.29 -29.17
N ILE A 369 20.33 32.25 -28.82
CA ILE A 369 20.41 31.66 -27.48
C ILE A 369 21.81 31.01 -27.31
N PRO A 370 22.51 31.28 -26.19
CA PRO A 370 23.84 30.75 -25.95
C PRO A 370 23.85 29.22 -26.02
N LEU A 371 24.80 28.63 -26.73
CA LEU A 371 24.97 27.16 -26.79
C LEU A 371 25.89 26.63 -25.66
N SER A 372 26.44 27.52 -24.83
CA SER A 372 27.31 27.16 -23.72
C SER A 372 26.52 26.40 -22.64
N ARG A 373 26.95 25.18 -22.32
CA ARG A 373 26.27 24.28 -21.37
C ARG A 373 25.98 24.92 -20.00
N GLY A 374 26.90 25.73 -19.48
CA GLY A 374 26.73 26.42 -18.19
C GLY A 374 25.59 27.45 -18.13
N LYS A 375 25.00 27.81 -19.28
CA LYS A 375 23.81 28.68 -19.36
C LYS A 375 22.49 27.89 -19.35
N TRP A 376 22.55 26.56 -19.33
CA TRP A 376 21.40 25.68 -19.37
C TRP A 376 21.46 24.73 -18.17
N GLN A 377 20.32 24.55 -17.52
CA GLN A 377 20.19 23.57 -16.45
C GLN A 377 18.92 22.77 -16.69
N ILE A 378 19.05 21.45 -16.60
CA ILE A 378 17.93 20.53 -16.66
C ILE A 378 17.68 20.00 -15.25
N LYS A 379 16.42 19.97 -14.85
CA LYS A 379 15.96 19.23 -13.67
C LYS A 379 14.95 18.20 -14.12
N GLU A 380 15.19 16.93 -13.85
CA GLU A 380 14.20 15.87 -14.07
C GLU A 380 13.80 15.30 -12.71
N ASN A 381 12.51 15.41 -12.36
CA ASN A 381 11.97 14.99 -11.06
C ASN A 381 12.82 15.50 -9.88
N GLY A 382 13.18 16.79 -9.94
CA GLY A 382 13.99 17.49 -8.94
C GLY A 382 15.50 17.21 -8.98
N ALA A 383 15.95 16.16 -9.67
CA ALA A 383 17.37 15.87 -9.85
C ALA A 383 17.96 16.77 -10.95
N VAL A 384 19.10 17.39 -10.67
CA VAL A 384 19.78 18.32 -11.60
C VAL A 384 20.68 17.53 -12.54
N TYR A 385 20.60 17.82 -13.83
CA TYR A 385 21.42 17.26 -14.89
C TYR A 385 22.11 18.37 -15.68
N GLU A 386 23.39 18.15 -15.97
CA GLU A 386 24.16 18.96 -16.90
C GLU A 386 23.84 18.52 -18.34
N PRO A 387 23.50 19.44 -19.25
CA PRO A 387 23.35 19.11 -20.67
C PRO A 387 24.65 18.53 -21.22
N MET A 388 24.56 17.39 -21.90
CA MET A 388 25.69 16.82 -22.63
C MET A 388 25.97 17.55 -23.92
N ASN A 389 24.93 17.99 -24.61
CA ASN A 389 25.06 18.71 -25.87
C ASN A 389 23.91 19.69 -26.01
N ILE A 390 24.21 20.81 -26.64
CA ILE A 390 23.23 21.84 -26.98
C ILE A 390 23.54 22.26 -28.40
N GLU A 391 22.67 21.92 -29.32
CA GLU A 391 22.81 22.26 -30.73
C GLU A 391 21.48 22.77 -31.28
N ARG A 392 21.53 23.45 -32.43
CA ARG A 392 20.29 23.79 -33.15
C ARG A 392 19.98 22.68 -34.14
N VAL A 393 18.70 22.39 -34.39
CA VAL A 393 18.25 21.32 -35.28
C VAL A 393 18.93 21.36 -36.66
N LYS A 394 19.19 22.56 -37.19
CA LYS A 394 19.95 22.79 -38.43
C LYS A 394 21.17 23.69 -38.19
N ALA A 395 22.01 23.38 -37.21
CA ALA A 395 23.33 24.01 -37.06
C ALA A 395 24.25 23.60 -38.22
N ALA A 396 25.14 24.50 -38.67
CA ALA A 396 26.08 24.24 -39.76
C ALA A 396 26.92 22.97 -39.45
N GLY A 397 26.61 21.86 -40.14
CA GLY A 397 27.30 20.57 -40.01
C GLY A 397 26.47 19.41 -39.43
N ALA A 398 25.35 19.66 -38.75
CA ALA A 398 24.47 18.62 -38.20
C ALA A 398 23.13 18.59 -38.95
N LYS A 399 22.96 17.63 -39.87
CA LYS A 399 21.72 17.45 -40.64
C LYS A 399 20.79 16.47 -39.91
N LYS A 400 20.08 16.89 -38.86
CA LYS A 400 18.91 16.11 -38.41
C LYS A 400 17.75 16.35 -39.38
N ASN A 401 17.11 15.29 -39.83
CA ASN A 401 15.96 15.36 -40.73
C ASN A 401 14.69 15.73 -39.95
N ILE A 402 13.79 16.46 -40.62
CA ILE A 402 12.46 16.75 -40.12
C ILE A 402 11.50 15.79 -40.82
N SER A 403 10.71 15.04 -40.04
CA SER A 403 9.62 14.22 -40.55
C SER A 403 8.31 14.91 -40.23
N VAL A 404 7.49 15.18 -41.24
CA VAL A 404 6.21 15.87 -41.08
C VAL A 404 5.07 15.05 -41.67
N MET A 405 4.01 14.84 -40.90
CA MET A 405 2.75 14.32 -41.42
C MET A 405 1.79 15.48 -41.67
N LEU A 406 1.45 15.70 -42.94
CA LEU A 406 0.50 16.71 -43.37
C LEU A 406 -0.88 16.07 -43.48
N ILE A 407 -1.83 16.53 -42.68
CA ILE A 407 -3.19 15.99 -42.64
C ILE A 407 -4.15 17.04 -43.19
N LEU A 408 -4.89 16.68 -44.23
CA LEU A 408 -5.87 17.56 -44.87
C LEU A 408 -7.29 17.00 -44.77
N ASP A 409 -8.19 17.82 -44.25
CA ASP A 409 -9.62 17.57 -44.30
C ASP A 409 -10.13 17.72 -45.74
N LYS A 410 -10.69 16.64 -46.32
CA LYS A 410 -11.33 16.64 -47.64
C LYS A 410 -12.87 16.55 -47.56
N SER A 411 -13.45 16.82 -46.40
CA SER A 411 -14.90 16.80 -46.17
C SER A 411 -15.66 17.79 -47.07
N GLY A 412 -16.97 17.55 -47.23
CA GLY A 412 -17.82 18.41 -48.06
C GLY A 412 -17.81 19.90 -47.69
N SER A 413 -17.51 20.26 -46.44
CA SER A 413 -17.44 21.65 -45.95
C SER A 413 -16.16 22.39 -46.40
N MET A 414 -15.18 21.67 -46.93
CA MET A 414 -13.95 22.20 -47.53
C MET A 414 -14.11 22.56 -49.01
N LYS A 415 -15.29 22.39 -49.61
CA LYS A 415 -15.53 22.65 -51.03
C LYS A 415 -15.28 24.10 -51.45
N GLY A 416 -14.79 24.28 -52.67
CA GLY A 416 -14.55 25.58 -53.28
C GLY A 416 -13.20 26.16 -52.87
N GLU A 417 -13.17 27.45 -52.55
CA GLU A 417 -11.94 28.22 -52.29
C GLU A 417 -11.09 27.65 -51.14
N LYS A 418 -11.71 27.04 -50.13
CA LYS A 418 -11.00 26.43 -48.99
C LYS A 418 -10.06 25.32 -49.42
N MET A 419 -10.52 24.37 -50.24
CA MET A 419 -9.72 23.25 -50.73
C MET A 419 -8.59 23.71 -51.65
N GLU A 420 -8.87 24.60 -52.60
CA GLU A 420 -7.86 25.10 -53.54
C GLU A 420 -6.68 25.76 -52.80
N LYS A 421 -6.97 26.53 -51.76
CA LYS A 421 -5.92 27.22 -51.02
C LYS A 421 -5.25 26.36 -49.95
N ALA A 422 -5.95 25.36 -49.41
CA ALA A 422 -5.33 24.32 -48.61
C ALA A 422 -4.30 23.53 -49.43
N LYS A 423 -4.64 23.12 -50.67
CA LYS A 423 -3.70 22.49 -51.62
C LYS A 423 -2.51 23.40 -51.91
N ALA A 424 -2.75 24.67 -52.27
CA ALA A 424 -1.68 25.62 -52.56
C ALA A 424 -0.71 25.79 -51.39
N SER A 425 -1.21 25.80 -50.15
CA SER A 425 -0.37 25.96 -48.96
C SER A 425 0.43 24.70 -48.61
N LEU A 426 -0.13 23.51 -48.87
CA LEU A 426 0.62 22.26 -48.78
C LEU A 426 1.76 22.20 -49.81
N LEU A 427 1.51 22.61 -51.05
CA LEU A 427 2.54 22.69 -52.09
C LEU A 427 3.68 23.64 -51.66
N GLU A 428 3.36 24.78 -51.06
CA GLU A 428 4.38 25.71 -50.58
C GLU A 428 5.19 25.12 -49.42
N PHE A 429 4.56 24.41 -48.49
CA PHE A 429 5.29 23.68 -47.45
C PHE A 429 6.24 22.63 -48.05
N ILE A 430 5.78 21.87 -49.04
CA ILE A 430 6.60 20.87 -49.76
C ILE A 430 7.79 21.55 -50.46
N ASN A 431 7.59 22.74 -51.05
CA ASN A 431 8.67 23.52 -51.65
C ASN A 431 9.75 23.91 -50.63
N LEU A 432 9.35 24.26 -49.40
CA LEU A 432 10.24 24.65 -48.30
C LEU A 432 11.04 23.49 -47.65
N MET A 433 10.67 22.23 -47.95
CA MET A 433 11.39 21.06 -47.45
C MET A 433 12.84 21.05 -47.96
N GLU A 434 13.79 20.64 -47.13
CA GLU A 434 15.15 20.37 -47.57
C GLU A 434 15.29 18.92 -48.10
N PRO A 435 16.35 18.58 -48.86
CA PRO A 435 16.49 17.25 -49.48
C PRO A 435 16.42 16.05 -48.51
N GLU A 436 16.73 16.26 -47.23
CA GLU A 436 16.73 15.21 -46.19
C GLU A 436 15.41 15.16 -45.40
N ASP A 437 14.54 16.17 -45.55
CA ASP A 437 13.27 16.25 -44.84
C ASP A 437 12.28 15.28 -45.51
N LYS A 438 11.42 14.66 -44.70
CA LYS A 438 10.40 13.74 -45.16
C LYS A 438 9.02 14.29 -44.86
N ALA A 439 8.12 14.19 -45.83
CA ALA A 439 6.72 14.48 -45.62
C ALA A 439 5.85 13.30 -46.04
N GLY A 440 4.79 13.06 -45.27
CA GLY A 440 3.70 12.16 -45.61
C GLY A 440 2.41 12.97 -45.71
N ILE A 441 1.44 12.47 -46.47
CA ILE A 441 0.16 13.15 -46.67
C ILE A 441 -0.98 12.19 -46.37
N ILE A 442 -1.79 12.57 -45.39
CA ILE A 442 -3.04 11.92 -45.04
C ILE A 442 -4.17 12.87 -45.45
N VAL A 443 -5.18 12.31 -46.11
CA VAL A 443 -6.45 13.00 -46.35
C VAL A 443 -7.56 12.24 -45.65
N PHE A 444 -8.55 12.96 -45.14
CA PHE A 444 -9.64 12.29 -44.44
C PHE A 444 -11.01 12.89 -44.76
N ASP A 445 -11.99 12.00 -44.79
CA ASP A 445 -13.42 12.30 -44.82
C ASP A 445 -14.18 11.40 -43.82
N ASP A 446 -14.99 10.45 -44.29
CA ASP A 446 -15.49 9.32 -43.51
C ASP A 446 -14.40 8.27 -43.24
N LYS A 447 -13.33 8.27 -44.03
CA LYS A 447 -12.19 7.35 -43.92
C LYS A 447 -10.88 8.14 -43.89
N VAL A 448 -9.84 7.49 -43.38
CA VAL A 448 -8.47 8.00 -43.37
C VAL A 448 -7.71 7.34 -44.52
N ASP A 449 -7.26 8.15 -45.49
CA ASP A 449 -6.50 7.68 -46.64
C ASP A 449 -5.06 8.23 -46.58
N PHE A 450 -4.08 7.32 -46.61
CA PHE A 450 -2.67 7.68 -46.82
C PHE A 450 -2.42 7.82 -48.33
N ILE A 451 -2.42 9.05 -48.83
CA ILE A 451 -2.17 9.31 -50.25
C ILE A 451 -0.67 9.42 -50.56
N SER A 452 0.16 9.61 -49.54
CA SER A 452 1.61 9.50 -49.63
C SER A 452 2.19 9.07 -48.28
N GLU A 453 3.01 8.02 -48.28
CA GLU A 453 3.85 7.67 -47.13
C GLU A 453 5.01 8.68 -46.98
N LEU A 454 5.72 8.65 -45.85
CA LEU A 454 6.86 9.53 -45.60
C LEU A 454 7.95 9.39 -46.69
N THR A 455 8.08 10.43 -47.52
CA THR A 455 9.05 10.50 -48.62
C THR A 455 9.74 11.86 -48.66
N SER A 456 10.92 11.91 -49.27
CA SER A 456 11.63 13.15 -49.61
C SER A 456 11.40 13.60 -51.06
N ASP A 457 10.63 12.83 -51.84
CA ASP A 457 10.27 13.13 -53.23
C ASP A 457 9.18 14.20 -53.30
N LYS A 458 9.61 15.45 -53.58
CA LYS A 458 8.72 16.61 -53.64
C LYS A 458 7.77 16.56 -54.81
N GLU A 459 8.21 16.02 -55.95
CA GLU A 459 7.42 15.89 -57.17
C GLU A 459 6.27 14.92 -56.95
N LEU A 460 6.53 13.77 -56.32
CA LEU A 460 5.51 12.79 -55.94
C LEU A 460 4.49 13.40 -54.97
N LEU A 461 4.96 14.08 -53.92
CA LEU A 461 4.08 14.75 -52.96
C LEU A 461 3.19 15.80 -53.65
N SER A 462 3.76 16.61 -54.55
CA SER A 462 3.04 17.64 -55.29
C SER A 462 1.97 17.06 -56.22
N GLN A 463 2.29 15.96 -56.92
CA GLN A 463 1.33 15.22 -57.75
C GLN A 463 0.17 14.70 -56.90
N LYS A 464 0.46 14.11 -55.73
CA LYS A 464 -0.56 13.59 -54.82
C LYS A 464 -1.48 14.67 -54.26
N VAL A 465 -0.96 15.87 -53.98
CA VAL A 465 -1.80 17.01 -53.57
C VAL A 465 -2.76 17.43 -54.69
N ALA A 466 -2.32 17.42 -55.94
CA ALA A 466 -3.18 17.80 -57.08
C ALA A 466 -4.38 16.83 -57.23
N GLU A 467 -4.17 15.54 -56.98
CA GLU A 467 -5.17 14.46 -57.13
C GLU A 467 -6.29 14.48 -56.07
N ILE A 468 -6.16 15.26 -54.99
CA ILE A 468 -7.12 15.25 -53.87
C ILE A 468 -8.50 15.72 -54.36
N LYS A 469 -9.52 14.89 -54.11
CA LYS A 469 -10.93 15.18 -54.39
C LYS A 469 -11.72 15.28 -53.09
N ILE A 470 -12.73 16.15 -53.09
CA ILE A 470 -13.61 16.37 -51.94
C ILE A 470 -14.59 15.20 -51.81
N GLY A 471 -14.91 14.79 -50.58
CA GLY A 471 -15.89 13.75 -50.28
C GLY A 471 -16.28 13.68 -48.81
N GLY A 472 -17.41 13.02 -48.51
CA GLY A 472 -17.78 12.50 -47.18
C GLY A 472 -17.97 13.47 -46.02
N ASN A 473 -18.00 12.90 -44.80
CA ASN A 473 -18.05 13.59 -43.50
C ASN A 473 -16.64 13.86 -42.93
N THR A 474 -16.47 14.00 -41.60
CA THR A 474 -15.22 14.45 -40.98
C THR A 474 -14.82 13.54 -39.81
N ALA A 475 -13.86 12.63 -40.02
CA ALA A 475 -13.26 11.73 -39.03
C ALA A 475 -11.86 12.19 -38.59
N MET A 476 -11.79 13.38 -37.96
CA MET A 476 -10.54 14.09 -37.66
C MET A 476 -9.62 13.32 -36.69
N PHE A 477 -10.19 12.75 -35.63
CA PHE A 477 -9.41 12.09 -34.58
C PHE A 477 -8.82 10.77 -35.05
N ASP A 478 -9.55 10.00 -35.88
CA ASP A 478 -9.02 8.79 -36.49
C ASP A 478 -7.81 9.12 -37.39
N ALA A 479 -7.89 10.21 -38.16
CA ALA A 479 -6.77 10.67 -39.00
C ALA A 479 -5.54 11.06 -38.18
N LEU A 480 -5.73 11.76 -37.06
CA LEU A 480 -4.64 12.11 -36.14
C LEU A 480 -4.05 10.87 -35.46
N TYR A 481 -4.88 9.92 -35.05
CA TYR A 481 -4.43 8.68 -34.43
C TYR A 481 -3.55 7.87 -35.39
N SER A 482 -4.01 7.66 -36.64
CA SER A 482 -3.23 6.99 -37.67
C SER A 482 -1.93 7.74 -38.02
N ALA A 483 -1.97 9.08 -38.00
CA ALA A 483 -0.76 9.89 -38.19
C ALA A 483 0.27 9.68 -37.08
N ILE A 484 -0.15 9.67 -35.82
CA ILE A 484 0.72 9.42 -34.67
C ILE A 484 1.35 8.04 -34.77
N GLU A 485 0.55 7.02 -35.09
CA GLU A 485 1.03 5.63 -35.24
C GLU A 485 2.09 5.54 -36.35
N ASN A 486 1.83 6.11 -37.53
CA ASN A 486 2.77 6.11 -38.64
C ASN A 486 4.07 6.88 -38.31
N MET A 487 3.94 8.00 -37.61
CA MET A 487 5.06 8.85 -37.22
C MET A 487 5.89 8.26 -36.06
N ALA A 488 5.38 7.28 -35.32
CA ALA A 488 6.04 6.72 -34.13
C ALA A 488 7.44 6.19 -34.44
N SER A 489 7.64 5.62 -35.62
CA SER A 489 8.92 5.07 -36.09
C SER A 489 9.69 6.01 -37.01
N ALA A 490 9.17 7.21 -37.31
CA ALA A 490 9.86 8.18 -38.16
C ALA A 490 11.19 8.63 -37.54
N PRO A 491 12.22 8.95 -38.34
CA PRO A 491 13.47 9.51 -37.85
C PRO A 491 13.35 11.01 -37.57
N GLY A 492 14.22 11.52 -36.68
CA GLY A 492 14.44 12.95 -36.50
C GLY A 492 13.30 13.71 -35.79
N ARG A 493 13.19 15.02 -36.06
CA ARG A 493 12.18 15.90 -35.45
C ARG A 493 10.82 15.63 -36.10
N LYS A 494 9.80 15.28 -35.30
CA LYS A 494 8.49 14.83 -35.79
C LYS A 494 7.42 15.89 -35.57
N ALA A 495 6.72 16.29 -36.62
CA ALA A 495 5.57 17.18 -36.50
C ALA A 495 4.35 16.61 -37.21
N ILE A 496 3.17 16.76 -36.60
CA ILE A 496 1.89 16.50 -37.25
C ILE A 496 1.23 17.84 -37.48
N ILE A 497 0.83 18.13 -38.71
CA ILE A 497 0.14 19.39 -39.06
C ILE A 497 -1.21 19.03 -39.65
N ILE A 498 -2.30 19.41 -39.00
CA ILE A 498 -3.66 19.18 -39.48
C ILE A 498 -4.35 20.46 -39.90
N LEU A 499 -4.98 20.44 -41.06
CA LEU A 499 -5.82 21.51 -41.59
C LEU A 499 -7.26 21.03 -41.69
N THR A 500 -8.16 21.71 -40.97
CA THR A 500 -9.59 21.38 -40.92
C THR A 500 -10.43 22.62 -40.64
N ASP A 501 -11.73 22.55 -40.94
CA ASP A 501 -12.70 23.54 -40.47
C ASP A 501 -13.40 23.14 -39.14
N GLY A 502 -12.92 22.09 -38.48
CA GLY A 502 -13.07 21.87 -37.03
C GLY A 502 -14.35 21.18 -36.57
N LYS A 503 -15.06 20.45 -37.45
CA LYS A 503 -16.29 19.73 -37.10
C LYS A 503 -16.15 18.21 -37.28
N SER A 504 -15.41 17.55 -36.38
CA SER A 504 -15.46 16.09 -36.32
C SER A 504 -16.86 15.63 -35.92
N ASN A 505 -17.50 14.81 -36.75
CA ASN A 505 -18.86 14.31 -36.55
C ASN A 505 -18.97 12.78 -36.73
N ARG A 506 -17.84 12.13 -37.00
CA ARG A 506 -17.63 10.68 -37.19
C ARG A 506 -16.31 10.28 -36.54
N GLY A 507 -16.08 8.98 -36.44
CA GLY A 507 -14.83 8.38 -35.97
C GLY A 507 -15.01 7.51 -34.73
N ILE A 508 -14.01 6.67 -34.47
CA ILE A 508 -13.94 5.81 -33.28
C ILE A 508 -13.20 6.52 -32.16
N HIS A 509 -12.14 7.25 -32.51
CA HIS A 509 -11.27 7.95 -31.57
C HIS A 509 -11.83 9.32 -31.21
N THR A 510 -11.54 9.74 -29.99
CA THR A 510 -11.96 11.02 -29.43
C THR A 510 -10.80 12.01 -29.34
N PHE A 511 -11.12 13.25 -28.99
CA PHE A 511 -10.13 14.28 -28.66
C PHE A 511 -9.12 13.77 -27.61
N SER A 512 -9.62 13.17 -26.53
CA SER A 512 -8.80 12.69 -25.41
C SER A 512 -7.87 11.55 -25.84
N ASP A 513 -8.39 10.56 -26.58
CA ASP A 513 -7.58 9.44 -27.10
C ASP A 513 -6.41 9.95 -27.95
N THR A 514 -6.67 10.99 -28.77
CA THR A 514 -5.67 11.56 -29.66
C THR A 514 -4.58 12.33 -28.91
N VAL A 515 -4.96 13.16 -27.92
CA VAL A 515 -4.00 13.89 -27.08
C VAL A 515 -3.14 12.93 -26.26
N GLU A 516 -3.77 11.91 -25.66
CA GLU A 516 -3.06 10.89 -24.88
C GLU A 516 -2.05 10.16 -25.77
N TYR A 517 -2.48 9.68 -26.93
CA TYR A 517 -1.63 8.94 -27.85
C TYR A 517 -0.47 9.80 -28.37
N ALA A 518 -0.73 11.09 -28.69
CA ALA A 518 0.31 12.04 -29.05
C ALA A 518 1.31 12.27 -27.90
N SER A 519 0.83 12.36 -26.65
CA SER A 519 1.69 12.52 -25.48
C SER A 519 2.52 11.28 -25.19
N MET A 520 1.98 10.06 -25.35
CA MET A 520 2.71 8.80 -25.19
C MET A 520 3.86 8.69 -26.19
N HIS A 521 3.60 9.12 -27.43
CA HIS A 521 4.59 9.12 -28.52
C HIS A 521 5.45 10.40 -28.58
N ASN A 522 5.26 11.32 -27.63
CA ASN A 522 5.96 12.61 -27.53
C ASN A 522 5.89 13.45 -28.83
N MET A 523 4.74 13.48 -29.50
CA MET A 523 4.54 14.20 -30.76
C MET A 523 3.83 15.53 -30.57
N SER A 524 4.27 16.56 -31.30
CA SER A 524 3.58 17.85 -31.36
C SER A 524 2.54 17.83 -32.49
N ILE A 525 1.30 18.20 -32.18
CA ILE A 525 0.23 18.41 -33.17
C ILE A 525 0.02 19.91 -33.36
N TYR A 526 0.20 20.38 -34.59
CA TYR A 526 -0.11 21.74 -35.01
C TYR A 526 -1.46 21.73 -35.72
N THR A 527 -2.36 22.61 -35.31
CA THR A 527 -3.73 22.65 -35.83
C THR A 527 -3.99 23.96 -36.55
N ILE A 528 -4.59 23.87 -37.74
CA ILE A 528 -4.96 25.02 -38.56
C ILE A 528 -6.48 25.01 -38.74
N GLY A 529 -7.11 26.08 -38.28
CA GLY A 529 -8.52 26.35 -38.52
C GLY A 529 -8.72 27.17 -39.81
N LEU A 530 -9.49 26.63 -40.76
CA LEU A 530 -9.81 27.33 -42.01
C LEU A 530 -11.28 27.77 -42.09
N GLY A 531 -11.51 29.08 -42.22
CA GLY A 531 -12.84 29.69 -42.38
C GLY A 531 -13.44 30.23 -41.07
N LYS A 532 -14.60 30.90 -41.15
CA LYS A 532 -15.21 31.61 -40.00
C LYS A 532 -16.01 30.71 -39.06
N ASP A 533 -16.38 29.50 -39.50
CA ASP A 533 -17.25 28.57 -38.75
C ASP A 533 -16.48 27.53 -37.94
N VAL A 534 -15.18 27.77 -37.70
CA VAL A 534 -14.25 26.85 -37.03
C VAL A 534 -14.53 26.81 -35.53
N LYS A 535 -14.54 25.61 -34.95
CA LYS A 535 -14.52 25.43 -33.49
C LYS A 535 -13.10 25.62 -32.95
N GLU A 536 -12.68 26.88 -32.86
CA GLU A 536 -11.30 27.24 -32.49
C GLU A 536 -10.85 26.64 -31.16
N GLU A 537 -11.75 26.57 -30.18
CA GLU A 537 -11.45 26.08 -28.83
C GLU A 537 -10.89 24.64 -28.85
N GLN A 538 -11.51 23.74 -29.61
CA GLN A 538 -11.09 22.33 -29.66
C GLN A 538 -9.72 22.17 -30.34
N LEU A 539 -9.48 22.90 -31.43
CA LEU A 539 -8.20 22.88 -32.14
C LEU A 539 -7.08 23.51 -31.31
N LYS A 540 -7.39 24.60 -30.59
CA LYS A 540 -6.45 25.28 -29.68
C LYS A 540 -6.05 24.41 -28.51
N ARG A 541 -7.00 23.69 -27.92
CA ARG A 541 -6.72 22.72 -26.86
C ARG A 541 -5.86 21.56 -27.35
N LEU A 542 -6.21 20.95 -28.49
CA LEU A 542 -5.45 19.82 -29.08
C LEU A 542 -3.98 20.18 -29.31
N ALA A 543 -3.74 21.35 -29.89
CA ALA A 543 -2.37 21.81 -30.14
C ALA A 543 -1.64 22.14 -28.83
N GLY A 544 -2.28 22.85 -27.91
CA GLY A 544 -1.68 23.21 -26.62
C GLY A 544 -1.31 21.99 -25.76
N GLU A 545 -2.19 20.99 -25.70
CA GLU A 545 -1.98 19.79 -24.87
C GLU A 545 -0.95 18.82 -25.48
N SER A 546 -0.84 18.73 -26.82
CA SER A 546 0.21 17.96 -27.50
C SER A 546 1.56 18.71 -27.58
N GLY A 547 1.61 19.97 -27.17
CA GLY A 547 2.79 20.83 -27.23
C GLY A 547 3.15 21.33 -28.64
N GLY A 548 2.15 21.38 -29.53
CA GLY A 548 2.16 22.19 -30.74
C GLY A 548 1.48 23.55 -30.51
N GLU A 549 1.06 24.20 -31.60
CA GLU A 549 0.41 25.52 -31.56
C GLU A 549 -0.76 25.57 -32.55
N TYR A 550 -1.81 26.31 -32.19
CA TYR A 550 -3.01 26.49 -33.00
C TYR A 550 -2.97 27.80 -33.76
N PHE A 551 -3.45 27.75 -35.00
CA PHE A 551 -3.48 28.89 -35.90
C PHE A 551 -4.85 29.05 -36.53
N PHE A 552 -5.42 30.23 -36.31
CA PHE A 552 -6.64 30.64 -36.99
C PHE A 552 -6.30 31.38 -38.28
N THR A 553 -6.81 30.87 -39.40
CA THR A 553 -6.67 31.51 -40.72
C THR A 553 -8.05 31.88 -41.25
N PRO A 554 -8.57 33.08 -40.93
CA PRO A 554 -9.87 33.54 -41.42
C PRO A 554 -9.86 33.79 -42.92
N THR A 555 -8.67 34.15 -43.44
CA THR A 555 -8.42 34.35 -44.87
C THR A 555 -7.30 33.41 -45.31
N PRO A 556 -7.47 32.74 -46.45
CA PRO A 556 -6.51 31.75 -46.90
C PRO A 556 -5.09 32.26 -47.22
N GLU A 557 -4.87 33.56 -47.41
CA GLU A 557 -3.55 34.17 -47.66
C GLU A 557 -2.62 34.04 -46.44
N ARG A 558 -3.19 33.91 -45.22
CA ARG A 558 -2.42 33.72 -43.98
C ARG A 558 -1.90 32.29 -43.80
N LEU A 559 -2.39 31.34 -44.59
CA LEU A 559 -2.08 29.93 -44.47
C LEU A 559 -0.65 29.61 -44.94
N VAL A 560 -0.18 30.27 -46.00
CA VAL A 560 1.20 30.14 -46.50
C VAL A 560 2.21 30.65 -45.47
N ALA A 561 1.98 31.87 -44.94
CA ALA A 561 2.84 32.46 -43.91
C ALA A 561 2.90 31.61 -42.63
N PHE A 562 1.85 30.84 -42.35
CA PHE A 562 1.84 29.90 -41.24
C PHE A 562 2.77 28.71 -41.46
N TYR A 563 2.70 28.06 -42.62
CA TYR A 563 3.58 26.94 -42.95
C TYR A 563 5.05 27.37 -42.98
N GLU A 564 5.34 28.58 -43.46
CA GLU A 564 6.66 29.21 -43.33
C GLU A 564 7.08 29.41 -41.88
N LYS A 565 6.17 29.90 -41.01
CA LYS A 565 6.43 30.07 -39.57
C LYS A 565 6.80 28.74 -38.92
N ILE A 566 6.02 27.68 -39.14
CA ILE A 566 6.28 26.35 -38.55
C ILE A 566 7.54 25.73 -39.11
N GLY A 567 7.73 25.76 -40.44
CA GLY A 567 8.97 25.29 -41.06
C GLY A 567 10.19 26.01 -40.48
N THR A 568 10.11 27.33 -40.32
CA THR A 568 11.18 28.12 -39.69
C THR A 568 11.36 27.76 -38.23
N GLN A 569 10.28 27.58 -37.47
CA GLN A 569 10.35 27.23 -36.05
C GLN A 569 11.01 25.87 -35.85
N LEU A 570 10.53 24.82 -36.52
CA LEU A 570 11.08 23.45 -36.43
C LEU A 570 12.57 23.41 -36.79
N LYS A 571 12.99 24.16 -37.82
CA LYS A 571 14.40 24.26 -38.22
C LYS A 571 15.29 24.98 -37.20
N ASN A 572 14.72 25.84 -36.36
CA ASN A 572 15.44 26.71 -35.42
C ASN A 572 15.27 26.32 -33.96
N GLU A 573 14.65 25.18 -33.66
CA GLU A 573 14.63 24.61 -32.31
C GLU A 573 16.06 24.24 -31.85
N TYR A 574 16.23 24.22 -30.53
CA TYR A 574 17.43 23.74 -29.86
C TYR A 574 17.21 22.32 -29.38
N ILE A 575 18.21 21.47 -29.57
CA ILE A 575 18.26 20.10 -29.06
C ILE A 575 19.14 20.12 -27.82
N VAL A 576 18.55 19.78 -26.68
CA VAL A 576 19.25 19.64 -25.41
C VAL A 576 19.33 18.15 -25.09
N THR A 577 20.54 17.59 -25.20
CA THR A 577 20.80 16.18 -24.91
C THR A 577 21.23 16.01 -23.47
N PHE A 578 20.66 15.04 -22.75
CA PHE A 578 21.12 14.65 -21.41
C PHE A 578 20.95 13.14 -21.17
N PHE A 579 21.74 12.57 -20.26
CA PHE A 579 21.54 11.20 -19.78
C PHE A 579 20.70 11.22 -18.50
N THR A 580 19.58 10.50 -18.49
CA THR A 580 18.87 10.24 -17.24
C THR A 580 19.53 9.08 -16.50
N LEU A 581 19.91 9.31 -15.24
CA LEU A 581 20.58 8.32 -14.38
C LEU A 581 19.60 7.56 -13.48
N LYS A 582 18.33 7.99 -13.44
CA LYS A 582 17.29 7.38 -12.59
C LYS A 582 16.48 6.36 -13.38
N LYS A 583 16.44 5.11 -12.93
CA LYS A 583 15.53 4.05 -13.44
C LYS A 583 14.36 3.88 -12.44
N GLY A 584 13.10 3.91 -12.90
CA GLY A 584 11.96 3.46 -12.07
C GLY A 584 10.74 4.39 -11.91
N GLU A 585 10.75 5.59 -12.51
CA GLU A 585 9.59 6.50 -12.51
C GLU A 585 8.97 6.60 -13.90
N TYR A 586 7.67 6.30 -13.99
CA TYR A 586 6.90 6.21 -15.25
C TYR A 586 6.73 7.57 -15.92
N LEU A 587 6.45 8.62 -15.14
CA LEU A 587 6.31 10.00 -15.63
C LEU A 587 7.53 10.82 -15.20
N ARG A 588 8.18 11.45 -16.17
CA ARG A 588 9.35 12.31 -15.96
C ARG A 588 8.94 13.75 -16.16
N ASN A 589 9.03 14.56 -15.11
CA ASN A 589 8.83 15.99 -15.16
C ASN A 589 10.17 16.68 -15.40
N VAL A 590 10.38 17.18 -16.61
CA VAL A 590 11.58 17.90 -17.01
C VAL A 590 11.30 19.39 -16.91
N GLN A 591 12.09 20.06 -16.09
CA GLN A 591 12.17 21.51 -16.02
C GLN A 591 13.51 21.94 -16.60
N LEU A 592 13.46 22.81 -17.59
CA LEU A 592 14.60 23.45 -18.20
C LEU A 592 14.67 24.89 -17.70
N SER A 593 15.88 25.35 -17.39
CA SER A 593 16.15 26.78 -17.22
C SER A 593 17.28 27.23 -18.12
N ILE A 594 17.11 28.38 -18.76
CA ILE A 594 18.06 29.00 -19.69
C ILE A 594 18.42 30.38 -19.15
N GLU A 595 19.70 30.71 -19.05
CA GLU A 595 20.16 32.06 -18.73
C GLU A 595 20.41 32.84 -20.04
N TYR A 596 19.63 33.90 -20.27
CA TYR A 596 19.70 34.72 -21.48
C TYR A 596 19.54 36.20 -21.13
N LYS A 597 20.49 37.04 -21.58
CA LYS A 597 20.49 38.50 -21.35
C LYS A 597 20.28 38.93 -19.88
N GLY A 598 20.82 38.16 -18.94
CA GLY A 598 20.70 38.44 -17.50
C GLY A 598 19.40 37.96 -16.86
N GLU A 599 18.48 37.39 -17.65
CA GLU A 599 17.25 36.77 -17.18
C GLU A 599 17.35 35.24 -17.20
N ARG A 600 16.57 34.59 -16.33
CA ARG A 600 16.46 33.13 -16.30
C ARG A 600 15.08 32.71 -16.79
N LEU A 601 15.05 32.11 -17.97
CA LEU A 601 13.86 31.62 -18.63
C LEU A 601 13.59 30.18 -18.21
N PHE A 602 12.32 29.79 -18.12
CA PHE A 602 11.93 28.45 -17.66
C PHE A 602 10.95 27.79 -18.62
N ALA A 603 11.18 26.51 -18.91
CA ALA A 603 10.25 25.67 -19.64
C ALA A 603 10.05 24.35 -18.89
N GLY A 604 8.82 23.83 -18.86
CA GLY A 604 8.52 22.56 -18.22
C GLY A 604 7.73 21.67 -19.17
N ARG A 605 8.08 20.39 -19.25
CA ARG A 605 7.28 19.39 -19.94
C ARG A 605 7.53 18.01 -19.36
N ARG A 606 6.52 17.15 -19.46
CA ARG A 606 6.58 15.77 -18.99
C ARG A 606 6.76 14.80 -20.15
N TYR A 607 7.43 13.68 -19.92
CA TYR A 607 7.46 12.54 -20.83
C TYR A 607 7.30 11.23 -20.08
N PHE A 608 6.80 10.21 -20.76
CA PHE A 608 6.71 8.86 -20.20
C PHE A 608 7.99 8.08 -20.47
N GLN A 609 8.56 7.47 -19.43
CA GLN A 609 9.72 6.61 -19.58
C GLN A 609 9.32 5.35 -20.39
N PRO A 610 10.06 5.00 -21.46
CA PRO A 610 9.86 3.73 -22.16
C PRO A 610 9.95 2.52 -21.20
N GLU A 611 9.09 1.51 -21.40
CA GLU A 611 9.14 0.18 -20.75
C GLU A 611 9.02 0.17 -19.21
N SER A 612 8.32 1.11 -18.58
CA SER A 612 8.13 1.14 -17.12
C SER A 612 6.73 0.71 -16.67
N THR A 613 6.65 0.01 -15.53
CA THR A 613 5.38 -0.44 -14.93
C THR A 613 5.00 0.43 -13.71
N LEU A 614 3.79 0.25 -13.16
CA LEU A 614 3.39 0.84 -11.87
C LEU A 614 4.26 0.42 -10.69
N PHE A 615 5.27 -0.44 -10.88
CA PHE A 615 6.24 -0.85 -9.86
C PHE A 615 7.68 -0.45 -10.21
N GLY A 616 7.89 0.24 -11.33
CA GLY A 616 9.19 0.71 -11.80
C GLY A 616 9.69 -0.03 -13.05
N SER A 617 10.95 0.22 -13.40
CA SER A 617 11.64 -0.37 -14.56
C SER A 617 12.50 -1.56 -14.10
N PRO A 618 12.63 -2.63 -14.90
CA PRO A 618 13.50 -3.75 -14.58
C PRO A 618 14.96 -3.29 -14.45
N GLY A 619 15.51 -3.43 -13.25
CA GLY A 619 16.95 -3.33 -13.03
C GLY A 619 17.41 -4.53 -12.21
N ARG A 620 18.66 -4.96 -12.42
CA ARG A 620 19.27 -6.11 -11.74
C ARG A 620 19.53 -5.78 -10.26
N PRO A 621 18.86 -6.42 -9.29
CA PRO A 621 19.09 -6.16 -7.87
C PRO A 621 20.39 -6.81 -7.38
N SER A 622 20.95 -6.32 -6.27
CA SER A 622 22.11 -6.93 -5.61
C SER A 622 21.78 -8.31 -5.02
N LEU A 623 22.72 -9.26 -5.08
CA LEU A 623 22.60 -10.63 -4.55
C LEU A 623 22.12 -10.71 -3.09
N LEU A 624 22.50 -9.74 -2.25
CA LEU A 624 22.07 -9.67 -0.83
C LEU A 624 20.54 -9.58 -0.65
N LEU A 625 19.81 -9.06 -1.64
CA LEU A 625 18.37 -8.84 -1.57
C LEU A 625 17.54 -10.13 -1.77
N PHE A 626 18.13 -11.18 -2.33
CA PHE A 626 17.50 -12.50 -2.45
C PHE A 626 17.36 -13.23 -1.12
N PHE A 627 18.08 -12.81 -0.08
CA PHE A 627 17.97 -13.38 1.26
C PHE A 627 16.81 -12.80 2.09
N ALA A 628 16.20 -11.68 1.68
CA ALA A 628 15.12 -11.05 2.44
C ALA A 628 13.85 -11.93 2.58
N PRO A 629 13.37 -12.66 1.55
CA PRO A 629 12.25 -13.60 1.69
C PRO A 629 12.60 -14.79 2.58
N VAL A 630 13.83 -15.30 2.47
CA VAL A 630 14.35 -16.39 3.31
C VAL A 630 14.46 -15.93 4.76
N ALA A 631 14.85 -14.67 5.00
CA ALA A 631 14.89 -14.05 6.32
C ALA A 631 13.48 -13.79 6.87
N ALA A 632 12.52 -13.37 6.04
CA ALA A 632 11.12 -13.18 6.47
C ALA A 632 10.46 -14.53 6.82
N ILE A 633 10.55 -15.53 5.95
CA ILE A 633 10.09 -16.89 6.23
C ILE A 633 10.83 -17.48 7.44
N GLY A 634 12.15 -17.29 7.51
CA GLY A 634 13.01 -17.71 8.61
C GLY A 634 12.68 -17.04 9.94
N SER A 635 12.27 -15.76 9.93
CA SER A 635 11.83 -15.01 11.11
C SER A 635 10.48 -15.54 11.61
N LEU A 636 9.54 -15.87 10.72
CA LEU A 636 8.28 -16.50 11.08
C LEU A 636 8.48 -17.93 11.61
N LEU A 637 9.37 -18.70 10.99
CA LEU A 637 9.76 -20.02 11.49
C LEU A 637 10.42 -19.89 12.87
N SER A 638 11.31 -18.92 13.06
CA SER A 638 11.97 -18.66 14.33
C SER A 638 10.99 -18.22 15.41
N LEU A 639 10.06 -17.30 15.11
CA LEU A 639 8.98 -16.88 16.02
C LEU A 639 8.04 -18.04 16.37
N SER A 640 7.71 -18.90 15.40
CA SER A 640 6.92 -20.13 15.59
C SER A 640 7.65 -21.16 16.48
N LEU A 641 8.98 -21.26 16.32
CA LEU A 641 9.86 -22.16 17.06
C LEU A 641 10.29 -21.61 18.43
N MET A 642 10.19 -20.29 18.68
CA MET A 642 10.49 -19.68 19.98
C MET A 642 9.57 -20.27 21.05
N ARG A 643 10.09 -21.24 21.82
CA ARG A 643 9.52 -21.72 23.09
C ARG A 643 9.50 -20.57 24.09
N GLN A 644 8.38 -19.85 24.18
CA GLN A 644 7.96 -19.31 25.47
C GLN A 644 7.32 -20.43 26.29
N GLU A 645 8.15 -21.38 26.73
CA GLU A 645 7.89 -21.97 28.03
C GLU A 645 8.22 -20.87 29.04
N ARG A 646 7.22 -20.10 29.47
CA ARG A 646 7.34 -19.42 30.77
C ARG A 646 7.25 -20.50 31.84
N ALA A 647 8.29 -21.31 31.95
CA ALA A 647 8.58 -22.02 33.18
C ALA A 647 8.93 -20.95 34.20
N TYR A 648 8.02 -20.66 35.11
CA TYR A 648 8.31 -19.79 36.24
C TYR A 648 9.48 -20.42 37.01
N LYS A 649 10.64 -19.75 37.00
CA LYS A 649 11.87 -20.25 37.62
C LYS A 649 11.79 -20.35 39.15
N LYS A 650 10.80 -19.69 39.75
CA LYS A 650 10.53 -19.65 41.20
C LYS A 650 9.04 -19.87 41.43
N ALA A 651 8.68 -20.42 42.59
CA ALA A 651 7.28 -20.53 42.98
C ALA A 651 6.66 -19.14 43.09
N HIS A 652 5.38 -19.01 42.77
CA HIS A 652 4.65 -17.75 42.93
C HIS A 652 3.21 -17.99 43.37
N ILE A 653 2.61 -16.97 43.97
CA ILE A 653 1.21 -16.92 44.37
C ILE A 653 0.51 -15.83 43.56
N SER A 654 -0.62 -16.16 42.94
CA SER A 654 -1.47 -15.15 42.29
C SER A 654 -2.77 -14.96 43.08
N VAL A 655 -3.19 -13.71 43.25
CA VAL A 655 -4.46 -13.36 43.92
C VAL A 655 -5.58 -13.42 42.90
N LEU A 656 -6.43 -14.44 42.98
CA LEU A 656 -7.59 -14.64 42.11
C LEU A 656 -8.78 -13.77 42.53
N GLN A 657 -8.93 -13.56 43.85
CA GLN A 657 -10.01 -12.80 44.45
C GLN A 657 -9.49 -12.17 45.76
N GLY A 658 -9.83 -10.91 46.03
CA GLY A 658 -9.33 -10.14 47.18
C GLY A 658 -8.54 -8.90 46.77
N ARG A 659 -8.38 -7.93 47.68
CA ARG A 659 -7.68 -6.67 47.42
C ARG A 659 -6.26 -6.74 47.98
N SER A 660 -5.24 -6.78 47.15
CA SER A 660 -3.83 -6.94 47.55
C SER A 660 -2.93 -5.83 46.99
N LYS A 661 -1.67 -5.76 47.45
CA LYS A 661 -0.66 -4.83 46.89
C LYS A 661 -0.32 -5.13 45.43
N ALA A 662 -0.33 -6.41 45.04
CA ALA A 662 -0.04 -6.90 43.70
C ALA A 662 -0.91 -8.12 43.36
N THR A 663 -1.08 -8.41 42.08
CA THR A 663 -1.81 -9.60 41.62
C THR A 663 -0.97 -10.88 41.68
N ASP A 664 0.35 -10.75 41.66
CA ASP A 664 1.30 -11.86 41.62
C ASP A 664 2.48 -11.61 42.56
N PHE A 665 2.85 -12.62 43.34
CA PHE A 665 3.93 -12.57 44.33
C PHE A 665 4.91 -13.71 44.08
N ILE A 666 6.19 -13.40 43.92
CA ILE A 666 7.25 -14.41 43.82
C ILE A 666 7.57 -14.89 45.23
N LEU A 667 7.50 -16.20 45.46
CA LEU A 667 7.77 -16.79 46.75
C LEU A 667 9.28 -16.94 47.01
N SER A 668 9.69 -16.43 48.16
CA SER A 668 10.94 -16.71 48.90
C SER A 668 10.83 -18.04 49.65
N ASP A 669 11.83 -18.37 50.49
CA ASP A 669 11.78 -19.57 51.33
C ASP A 669 10.66 -19.54 52.39
N SER A 670 10.13 -18.36 52.71
CA SER A 670 8.91 -18.19 53.50
C SER A 670 8.16 -16.93 53.09
N ALA A 671 6.83 -17.00 53.02
CA ALA A 671 5.97 -15.85 52.73
C ALA A 671 4.75 -15.83 53.67
N GLY A 672 4.57 -14.71 54.37
CA GLY A 672 3.39 -14.46 55.21
C GLY A 672 2.19 -13.98 54.40
N ILE A 673 0.99 -14.46 54.75
CA ILE A 673 -0.30 -14.05 54.18
C ILE A 673 -1.15 -13.48 55.32
N GLY A 674 -1.71 -12.29 55.14
CA GLY A 674 -2.58 -11.70 56.16
C GLY A 674 -3.03 -10.28 55.83
N ARG A 675 -3.85 -9.70 56.71
CA ARG A 675 -4.40 -8.35 56.53
C ARG A 675 -3.40 -7.24 56.88
N ASP A 676 -2.42 -7.56 57.70
CA ASP A 676 -1.34 -6.64 58.04
C ASP A 676 -0.46 -6.39 56.81
N GLU A 677 -0.10 -5.13 56.57
CA GLU A 677 0.68 -4.71 55.41
C GLU A 677 2.14 -5.18 55.40
N ARG A 678 2.63 -5.67 56.57
CA ARG A 678 3.95 -6.27 56.75
C ARG A 678 4.02 -7.70 56.19
N ASN A 679 2.88 -8.33 55.92
CA ASN A 679 2.87 -9.60 55.19
C ASN A 679 3.34 -9.38 53.75
N GLU A 680 4.15 -10.30 53.24
CA GLU A 680 4.55 -10.31 51.83
C GLU A 680 3.31 -10.35 50.93
N ILE A 681 2.32 -11.16 51.31
CA ILE A 681 1.03 -11.27 50.64
C ILE A 681 -0.03 -10.61 51.52
N ALA A 682 -0.06 -9.27 51.49
CA ALA A 682 -1.03 -8.47 52.23
C ALA A 682 -2.39 -8.43 51.52
N ILE A 683 -3.46 -8.83 52.22
CA ILE A 683 -4.86 -8.84 51.77
C ILE A 683 -5.67 -7.80 52.54
N PHE A 684 -6.01 -6.70 51.88
CA PHE A 684 -6.71 -5.56 52.46
C PHE A 684 -8.23 -5.69 52.39
N LYS A 685 -8.90 -4.95 53.29
CA LYS A 685 -10.36 -4.76 53.30
C LYS A 685 -11.17 -6.06 53.31
N ASP A 686 -10.59 -7.11 53.90
CA ASP A 686 -11.26 -8.37 54.17
C ASP A 686 -11.23 -8.62 55.67
N GLU A 687 -12.37 -8.47 56.33
CA GLU A 687 -12.50 -8.71 57.78
C GLU A 687 -12.36 -10.18 58.14
N GLY A 688 -12.55 -11.08 57.18
CA GLY A 688 -12.32 -12.51 57.36
C GLY A 688 -10.84 -12.90 57.34
N VAL A 689 -9.93 -11.96 57.05
CA VAL A 689 -8.49 -12.21 57.04
C VAL A 689 -7.85 -11.68 58.32
N ALA A 690 -7.29 -12.57 59.15
CA ALA A 690 -6.50 -12.21 60.32
C ALA A 690 -5.26 -11.36 59.97
N GLN A 691 -4.72 -10.61 60.95
CA GLN A 691 -3.52 -9.80 60.74
C GLN A 691 -2.35 -10.62 60.20
N TYR A 692 -2.11 -11.81 60.77
CA TYR A 692 -1.22 -12.85 60.25
C TYR A 692 -2.07 -14.12 60.11
N HIS A 693 -2.49 -14.44 58.90
CA HIS A 693 -3.51 -15.48 58.66
C HIS A 693 -2.89 -16.84 58.37
N ALA A 694 -1.94 -16.89 57.43
CA ALA A 694 -1.28 -18.11 57.03
C ALA A 694 0.18 -17.82 56.64
N ALA A 695 0.99 -18.86 56.55
CA ALA A 695 2.35 -18.74 56.04
C ALA A 695 2.64 -19.88 55.05
N ILE A 696 3.29 -19.53 53.94
CA ILE A 696 3.86 -20.49 53.03
C ILE A 696 5.33 -20.65 53.40
N LYS A 697 5.79 -21.89 53.54
CA LYS A 697 7.18 -22.22 53.83
C LYS A 697 7.71 -23.22 52.83
N ARG A 698 8.98 -23.09 52.50
CA ARG A 698 9.70 -24.07 51.70
C ARG A 698 10.13 -25.25 52.59
N SER A 699 9.98 -26.45 52.06
CA SER A 699 10.36 -27.74 52.66
C SER A 699 11.22 -28.51 51.67
N ASP A 700 11.90 -29.58 52.12
CA ASP A 700 12.76 -30.42 51.28
C ASP A 700 12.02 -31.04 50.09
N SER A 701 10.70 -31.23 50.23
CA SER A 701 9.82 -31.79 49.20
C SER A 701 9.00 -30.75 48.42
N GLY A 702 9.18 -29.45 48.63
CA GLY A 702 8.46 -28.40 47.91
C GLY A 702 8.06 -27.20 48.78
N TYR A 703 6.79 -26.80 48.72
CA TYR A 703 6.23 -25.75 49.57
C TYR A 703 5.08 -26.32 50.39
N ILE A 704 4.91 -25.82 51.61
CA ILE A 704 3.79 -26.14 52.49
C ILE A 704 3.07 -24.86 52.88
N ILE A 705 1.77 -24.96 53.14
CA ILE A 705 0.95 -23.91 53.75
C ILE A 705 0.62 -24.30 55.18
N GLU A 706 0.82 -23.37 56.11
CA GLU A 706 0.41 -23.50 57.51
C GLU A 706 -0.53 -22.36 57.88
N ASP A 707 -1.61 -22.69 58.59
CA ASP A 707 -2.49 -21.69 59.19
C ASP A 707 -1.84 -21.11 60.47
N LYS A 708 -1.94 -19.79 60.68
CA LYS A 708 -1.37 -19.10 61.85
C LYS A 708 -2.40 -18.89 62.96
N SER A 709 -3.23 -19.90 63.21
CA SER A 709 -4.37 -19.85 64.14
C SER A 709 -5.34 -18.73 63.78
N SER A 710 -5.66 -18.63 62.49
CA SER A 710 -6.60 -17.64 61.99
C SER A 710 -8.03 -18.00 62.42
N GLY A 711 -8.85 -16.99 62.75
CA GLY A 711 -10.19 -17.23 63.30
C GLY A 711 -11.17 -17.95 62.36
N LEU A 712 -11.03 -17.76 61.04
CA LEU A 712 -11.83 -18.45 60.02
C LEU A 712 -11.13 -19.66 59.40
N GLY A 713 -9.87 -19.89 59.76
CA GLY A 713 -9.00 -20.91 59.19
C GLY A 713 -8.60 -20.66 57.73
N THR A 714 -7.56 -21.37 57.29
CA THR A 714 -7.10 -21.42 55.89
C THR A 714 -7.70 -22.63 55.19
N SER A 715 -8.15 -22.45 53.95
CA SER A 715 -8.59 -23.56 53.09
C SER A 715 -7.59 -23.83 51.98
N LEU A 716 -7.41 -25.10 51.63
CA LEU A 716 -6.65 -25.57 50.48
C LEU A 716 -7.57 -26.42 49.60
N ASN A 717 -7.74 -26.03 48.34
CA ASN A 717 -8.65 -26.68 47.39
C ASN A 717 -10.07 -26.92 47.94
N HIS A 718 -10.62 -25.90 48.62
CA HIS A 718 -11.94 -25.91 49.25
C HIS A 718 -12.08 -26.76 50.53
N GLN A 719 -11.00 -27.33 51.06
CA GLN A 719 -11.00 -28.05 52.33
C GLN A 719 -10.18 -27.27 53.38
N MET A 720 -10.68 -27.19 54.60
CA MET A 720 -9.97 -26.52 55.70
C MET A 720 -8.74 -27.34 56.11
N ILE A 721 -7.60 -26.68 56.25
CA ILE A 721 -6.37 -27.35 56.71
C ILE A 721 -6.33 -27.34 58.24
N ALA A 722 -6.17 -28.51 58.85
CA ALA A 722 -5.99 -28.65 60.30
C ALA A 722 -4.51 -28.73 60.71
N ALA A 723 -3.63 -29.00 59.76
CA ALA A 723 -2.19 -29.13 59.94
C ALA A 723 -1.45 -28.60 58.69
N PRO A 724 -0.14 -28.31 58.78
CA PRO A 724 0.65 -27.89 57.64
C PRO A 724 0.50 -28.86 56.45
N SER A 725 0.14 -28.32 55.29
CA SER A 725 -0.26 -29.11 54.12
C SER A 725 0.63 -28.81 52.92
N SER A 726 1.02 -29.83 52.16
CA SER A 726 1.88 -29.66 50.97
C SER A 726 1.14 -29.00 49.81
N LEU A 727 1.79 -28.05 49.15
CA LEU A 727 1.29 -27.29 48.02
C LEU A 727 1.78 -27.85 46.69
N LYS A 728 0.86 -28.04 45.76
CA LYS A 728 1.08 -28.49 44.38
C LYS A 728 0.71 -27.40 43.38
N ASP A 729 1.30 -27.45 42.19
CA ASP A 729 1.00 -26.47 41.14
C ASP A 729 -0.50 -26.39 40.84
N GLY A 730 -1.06 -25.18 40.93
CA GLY A 730 -2.47 -24.93 40.67
C GLY A 730 -3.38 -25.06 41.89
N ASP A 731 -2.83 -25.37 43.08
CA ASP A 731 -3.59 -25.40 44.33
C ASP A 731 -4.16 -24.03 44.68
N VAL A 732 -5.43 -24.01 45.09
CA VAL A 732 -6.14 -22.79 45.48
C VAL A 732 -6.15 -22.67 46.99
N ILE A 733 -5.60 -21.58 47.52
CA ILE A 733 -5.58 -21.26 48.95
C ILE A 733 -6.67 -20.21 49.22
N GLY A 734 -7.60 -20.49 50.11
CA GLY A 734 -8.60 -19.53 50.56
C GLY A 734 -8.26 -18.96 51.93
N VAL A 735 -8.27 -17.64 52.04
CA VAL A 735 -8.09 -16.88 53.30
C VAL A 735 -9.19 -15.81 53.38
N GLY A 736 -10.12 -15.93 54.32
CA GLY A 736 -11.32 -15.08 54.35
C GLY A 736 -12.14 -15.20 53.06
N LYS A 737 -12.43 -14.07 52.39
CA LYS A 737 -13.07 -14.03 51.07
C LYS A 737 -12.05 -14.05 49.91
N ALA A 738 -10.76 -13.95 50.22
CA ALA A 738 -9.72 -13.96 49.21
C ALA A 738 -9.36 -15.39 48.76
N LYS A 739 -9.13 -15.54 47.46
CA LYS A 739 -8.66 -16.77 46.83
C LYS A 739 -7.32 -16.50 46.19
N LEU A 740 -6.34 -17.31 46.55
CA LEU A 740 -4.96 -17.28 46.08
C LEU A 740 -4.70 -18.57 45.31
N ILE A 741 -3.79 -18.55 44.34
CA ILE A 741 -3.37 -19.77 43.65
C ILE A 741 -1.87 -19.93 43.71
N PHE A 742 -1.43 -21.09 44.18
CA PHE A 742 -0.03 -21.46 44.22
C PHE A 742 0.41 -22.03 42.87
N ARG A 743 1.58 -21.59 42.41
CA ARG A 743 2.16 -21.98 41.13
C ARG A 743 3.62 -22.37 41.28
N TYR A 744 3.96 -23.57 40.84
CA TYR A 744 5.30 -24.13 40.95
C TYR A 744 5.59 -25.13 39.83
N SER A 745 6.67 -24.95 39.08
CA SER A 745 7.02 -25.90 38.03
C SER A 745 7.92 -27.01 38.57
N GLU A 746 7.37 -28.22 38.75
CA GLU A 746 8.17 -29.44 39.04
C GLU A 746 9.21 -29.73 37.95
N LYS A 747 9.06 -29.20 36.72
CA LYS A 747 10.07 -29.34 35.67
C LYS A 747 11.37 -28.60 35.97
N ALA A 748 11.37 -27.64 36.91
CA ALA A 748 12.60 -27.04 37.45
C ALA A 748 13.33 -28.02 38.40
N GLN A 749 12.61 -28.94 39.04
CA GLN A 749 13.14 -30.03 39.86
C GLN A 749 13.60 -31.22 38.99
N LYS A 750 12.91 -31.49 37.88
CA LYS A 750 13.25 -32.55 36.89
C LYS A 750 14.35 -32.21 35.89
N ARG A 751 15.26 -31.29 36.20
CA ARG A 751 16.66 -31.46 35.78
C ARG A 751 17.36 -32.26 36.87
N ASN A 752 16.96 -33.52 37.03
CA ASN A 752 17.92 -34.53 37.46
C ASN A 752 18.98 -34.55 36.36
N ILE A 753 20.03 -33.77 36.57
CA ILE A 753 21.28 -34.00 35.89
C ILE A 753 21.68 -35.38 36.42
N GLU A 754 21.52 -36.43 35.62
CA GLU A 754 22.22 -37.67 35.92
C GLU A 754 23.70 -37.33 35.87
N LEU A 755 24.28 -37.22 37.06
CA LEU A 755 25.68 -36.95 37.27
C LEU A 755 26.39 -38.30 37.31
N ASP A 756 27.49 -38.38 36.58
CA ASP A 756 28.41 -39.50 36.62
C ASP A 756 29.80 -38.98 37.01
N ARG A 757 30.79 -39.87 37.14
CA ARG A 757 32.19 -39.48 37.34
C ARG A 757 33.00 -39.71 36.08
N CYS A 758 33.81 -38.72 35.71
CA CYS A 758 34.73 -38.88 34.58
C CYS A 758 35.73 -40.01 34.89
N PRO A 759 35.89 -41.01 34.01
CA PRO A 759 36.81 -42.12 34.27
C PRO A 759 38.29 -41.68 34.37
N ALA A 760 38.64 -40.49 33.90
CA ALA A 760 40.03 -40.02 33.89
C ALA A 760 40.40 -39.06 35.03
N CYS A 761 39.52 -38.12 35.37
CA CYS A 761 39.80 -37.13 36.43
C CYS A 761 38.90 -37.27 37.65
N ASN A 762 37.97 -38.22 37.62
CA ASN A 762 36.97 -38.48 38.67
C ASN A 762 36.07 -37.27 39.01
N GLY A 763 36.11 -36.23 38.18
CA GLY A 763 35.29 -35.04 38.30
C GLY A 763 33.84 -35.30 37.93
N ILE A 764 32.93 -34.52 38.52
CA ILE A 764 31.48 -34.62 38.30
C ILE A 764 31.15 -34.24 36.85
N ILE A 765 30.54 -35.16 36.11
CA ILE A 765 30.16 -34.99 34.70
C ILE A 765 28.66 -35.19 34.50
N ARG A 766 28.12 -34.65 33.40
CA ARG A 766 26.76 -34.98 32.98
C ARG A 766 26.80 -36.26 32.15
N LYS A 767 25.94 -37.23 32.43
CA LYS A 767 25.89 -38.53 31.72
C LYS A 767 25.61 -38.42 30.22
N ALA A 768 25.01 -37.32 29.76
CA ALA A 768 24.79 -37.00 28.34
C ALA A 768 25.81 -35.99 27.78
N GLY A 769 26.85 -35.62 28.53
CA GLY A 769 27.91 -34.72 28.06
C GLY A 769 28.82 -35.45 27.09
N LYS A 770 29.26 -34.79 26.01
CA LYS A 770 30.23 -35.38 25.07
C LYS A 770 31.68 -35.23 25.56
N PHE A 771 31.95 -34.32 26.48
CA PHE A 771 33.28 -34.02 27.02
C PHE A 771 33.22 -33.65 28.51
N CYS A 772 34.25 -34.02 29.26
CA CYS A 772 34.43 -33.68 30.66
C CYS A 772 34.81 -32.20 30.77
N PRO A 773 34.07 -31.37 31.53
CA PRO A 773 34.39 -29.96 31.69
C PRO A 773 35.64 -29.72 32.54
N ASN A 774 36.12 -30.71 33.30
CA ASN A 774 37.28 -30.56 34.17
C ASN A 774 38.61 -30.89 33.46
N CYS A 775 38.62 -31.87 32.55
CA CYS A 775 39.85 -32.30 31.87
C CYS A 775 39.75 -32.35 30.33
N GLY A 776 38.60 -32.03 29.74
CA GLY A 776 38.39 -32.01 28.29
C GLY A 776 38.25 -33.38 27.61
N GLN A 777 38.34 -34.48 28.37
CA GLN A 777 38.24 -35.83 27.80
C GLN A 777 36.83 -36.14 27.28
N ARG A 778 36.74 -36.81 26.12
CA ARG A 778 35.47 -37.26 25.54
C ARG A 778 34.82 -38.34 26.44
N LEU A 779 33.54 -38.17 26.76
CA LEU A 779 32.77 -39.02 27.69
C LEU A 779 31.94 -40.08 26.96
#